data_AF-A0A938V0E8-F1
#
_entry.id   AF-A0A938V0E8-F1
#
_cell.length_a   1.000
_cell.length_b   1.000
_cell.length_c   1.000
_cell.angle_alpha   90.00
_cell.angle_beta   90.00
_cell.angle_gamma   90.00
#
_symmetry.space_group_name_H-M   'P 1'
#
loop_
_entity.id
_entity.type
_entity.pdbx_description
1 polymer ?
#
loop_
_entity_poly.entity_id
_entity_poly.type
_entity_poly.pdbx_seq_one_letter_code
_entity_poly.pdbx_strand_id
1 'polypeptide(L)'
;MNDMTAHVWIAHQRYPTKGRVWHPGGAHPFVGMNEALVHNGDFANYHRVTEYLRQRNIAPLFLTDTEVSALLFDLWDRIYGYPLEVVIEALAPTTERDFAQLPPEKQELYRAIQQTHLQGSPDGPWFFILARSRPEERRWQLLGITDTSMLRPQVFALYTSQGPAPVRIGLIASERQAINACLASISAEDSRFQPVADLYWNARGGSYTDGGSFAFTVERGTDSTTLDCRDKFGTEVFVIQRPDAVADGMPPPLDCEPEEWLARAHPAVTAASTDSLSQWCVNLACSVRTGVHADCGKAPSAGMPAVAGEASCRAGDGKPSVEDAVRMLALLRDRRLDSGPKKRSAQLAAVDRVLFSLFRSLPGLQTGAESTHRRVDSTTAVSLRAPHTGETSLVIDASGFEPEGELCAARLLVKAHALGWRRFILFDLRGGRFAGCGLGPATDDARIELFGDPGDYIASGMDGAELIVHGDAQDQVGQILKRGKLVIHGDVGQTFLYGAKGGSVYVLGSAAGRPLINAVGKPRVVINGTCLDYLAESFMAGDPLAGGGFAILNGIAFDENGQLHELPTPYPGGNLFSLASGGAIYLRDPARAVDGTQLNGGRFADLSSADWELIRPFLAENEHLFGIPLSRLLSWQGSPLPPEAVYRKVEVERLAVLK
;
A
#
# COMPACT_ATOMS: atom_id res chain seq x y z
N MET A 1 -31.20 -10.99 8.91
CA MET A 1 -29.78 -11.03 9.30
C MET A 1 -29.18 -9.64 9.52
N ASN A 2 -29.98 -8.55 9.55
CA ASN A 2 -29.44 -7.19 9.53
C ASN A 2 -28.84 -6.72 10.87
N ASP A 3 -29.10 -7.42 11.98
CA ASP A 3 -28.68 -7.02 13.34
C ASP A 3 -27.80 -8.07 14.04
N MET A 4 -26.88 -8.72 13.29
CA MET A 4 -25.95 -9.68 13.91
C MET A 4 -24.69 -8.96 14.39
N THR A 5 -24.31 -9.16 15.64
CA THR A 5 -23.06 -8.62 16.21
C THR A 5 -22.04 -9.75 16.40
N ALA A 6 -20.76 -9.44 16.16
CA ALA A 6 -19.66 -10.36 16.40
C ALA A 6 -18.39 -9.59 16.78
N HIS A 7 -17.50 -10.23 17.54
CA HIS A 7 -16.18 -9.68 17.87
C HIS A 7 -15.15 -9.89 16.75
N VAL A 8 -15.36 -10.92 15.92
CA VAL A 8 -14.52 -11.24 14.76
C VAL A 8 -15.45 -11.58 13.59
N TRP A 9 -15.16 -10.98 12.44
CA TRP A 9 -15.81 -11.28 11.18
C TRP A 9 -14.79 -11.85 10.20
N ILE A 10 -15.23 -12.84 9.42
CA ILE A 10 -14.43 -13.41 8.35
C ILE A 10 -15.33 -13.69 7.16
N ALA A 11 -14.86 -13.32 5.97
CA ALA A 11 -15.57 -13.49 4.72
C ALA A 11 -14.58 -13.84 3.61
N HIS A 12 -15.04 -14.55 2.59
CA HIS A 12 -14.20 -14.91 1.45
C HIS A 12 -15.04 -15.19 0.21
N GLN A 13 -14.59 -14.64 -0.92
CA GLN A 13 -15.12 -14.96 -2.24
C GLN A 13 -14.13 -15.87 -2.96
N ARG A 14 -14.54 -17.10 -3.27
CA ARG A 14 -13.67 -18.10 -3.92
C ARG A 14 -13.90 -18.15 -5.43
N TYR A 15 -12.82 -18.14 -6.20
CA TYR A 15 -12.84 -18.44 -7.64
C TYR A 15 -12.25 -19.84 -7.90
N PRO A 16 -13.04 -20.84 -8.32
CA PRO A 16 -12.54 -22.21 -8.53
C PRO A 16 -11.75 -22.31 -9.84
N THR A 17 -10.45 -22.60 -9.76
CA THR A 17 -9.57 -22.83 -10.92
C THR A 17 -9.53 -24.30 -11.36
N LYS A 18 -9.81 -25.24 -10.43
CA LYS A 18 -9.95 -26.68 -10.69
C LYS A 18 -11.29 -27.18 -10.14
N GLY A 19 -12.10 -27.77 -11.02
CA GLY A 19 -13.41 -28.37 -10.70
C GLY A 19 -14.62 -27.52 -11.14
N ARG A 20 -15.69 -28.20 -11.59
CA ARG A 20 -17.00 -27.55 -11.76
C ARG A 20 -17.51 -27.12 -10.39
N VAL A 21 -18.22 -25.99 -10.26
CA VAL A 21 -19.01 -25.67 -9.07
C VAL A 21 -20.15 -26.67 -9.00
N TRP A 22 -19.89 -27.86 -8.46
CA TRP A 22 -20.86 -28.95 -8.42
C TRP A 22 -21.49 -29.13 -7.03
N HIS A 23 -20.91 -28.54 -5.98
CA HIS A 23 -21.41 -28.64 -4.61
C HIS A 23 -21.08 -27.39 -3.76
N PRO A 24 -22.05 -26.85 -2.98
CA PRO A 24 -21.83 -25.70 -2.10
C PRO A 24 -20.85 -25.99 -0.94
N GLY A 25 -20.60 -27.26 -0.62
CA GLY A 25 -19.66 -27.67 0.43
C GLY A 25 -18.19 -27.32 0.17
N GLY A 26 -17.82 -26.87 -1.04
CA GLY A 26 -16.50 -26.30 -1.33
C GLY A 26 -16.40 -24.79 -1.13
N ALA A 27 -17.47 -24.13 -0.67
CA ALA A 27 -17.47 -22.71 -0.33
C ALA A 27 -16.75 -22.47 1.00
N HIS A 28 -16.12 -21.30 1.12
CA HIS A 28 -15.47 -20.85 2.35
C HIS A 28 -16.45 -19.99 3.17
N PRO A 29 -16.23 -19.82 4.49
CA PRO A 29 -15.16 -20.42 5.32
C PRO A 29 -15.32 -21.92 5.61
N PHE A 30 -14.20 -22.62 5.80
CA PHE A 30 -14.19 -23.99 6.35
C PHE A 30 -14.05 -23.94 7.88
N VAL A 31 -14.74 -24.84 8.60
CA VAL A 31 -14.83 -24.79 10.05
C VAL A 31 -14.14 -25.98 10.70
N GLY A 32 -13.28 -25.70 11.68
CA GLY A 32 -12.67 -26.64 12.62
C GLY A 32 -13.22 -26.42 14.02
N MET A 33 -14.43 -26.91 14.31
CA MET A 33 -15.20 -26.69 15.56
C MET A 33 -15.28 -25.22 16.05
N ASN A 34 -14.23 -24.71 16.68
CA ASN A 34 -14.11 -23.35 17.21
C ASN A 34 -13.29 -22.40 16.29
N GLU A 35 -12.88 -22.89 15.13
CA GLU A 35 -12.10 -22.15 14.14
C GLU A 35 -12.85 -22.06 12.81
N ALA A 36 -12.68 -20.94 12.11
CA ALA A 36 -13.10 -20.78 10.72
C ALA A 36 -11.91 -20.26 9.91
N LEU A 37 -11.54 -20.98 8.85
CA LEU A 37 -10.40 -20.68 7.99
C LEU A 37 -10.89 -20.31 6.60
N VAL A 38 -10.32 -19.23 6.06
CA VAL A 38 -10.37 -18.90 4.63
C VAL A 38 -8.97 -18.88 4.07
N HIS A 39 -8.87 -19.29 2.81
CA HIS A 39 -7.61 -19.45 2.11
C HIS A 39 -7.71 -18.76 0.77
N ASN A 40 -6.77 -17.84 0.49
CA ASN A 40 -6.54 -17.33 -0.85
C ASN A 40 -5.30 -18.04 -1.42
N GLY A 41 -5.49 -18.96 -2.36
CA GLY A 41 -4.38 -19.72 -2.91
C GLY A 41 -4.70 -21.09 -3.52
N ASP A 42 -3.63 -21.83 -3.84
CA ASP A 42 -3.66 -23.21 -4.33
C ASP A 42 -2.41 -23.92 -3.78
N PHE A 43 -2.55 -25.12 -3.22
CA PHE A 43 -1.42 -25.89 -2.72
C PHE A 43 -0.69 -26.62 -3.85
N ALA A 44 0.63 -26.43 -3.93
CA ALA A 44 1.47 -27.24 -4.81
C ALA A 44 1.60 -28.70 -4.30
N ASN A 45 1.41 -28.92 -2.99
CA ASN A 45 1.68 -30.19 -2.32
C ASN A 45 0.44 -30.85 -1.67
N TYR A 46 -0.78 -30.52 -2.13
CA TYR A 46 -2.06 -31.02 -1.56
C TYR A 46 -2.08 -32.51 -1.19
N HIS A 47 -1.65 -33.39 -2.11
CA HIS A 47 -1.68 -34.84 -1.89
C HIS A 47 -0.77 -35.29 -0.76
N ARG A 48 0.39 -34.64 -0.59
CA ARG A 48 1.35 -34.94 0.48
C ARG A 48 0.76 -34.58 1.83
N VAL A 49 0.15 -33.40 1.93
CA VAL A 49 -0.52 -32.94 3.15
C VAL A 49 -1.70 -33.84 3.51
N THR A 50 -2.47 -34.27 2.51
CA THR A 50 -3.58 -35.22 2.70
C THR A 50 -3.09 -36.57 3.23
N GLU A 51 -1.97 -37.10 2.72
CA GLU A 51 -1.38 -38.34 3.23
C GLU A 51 -0.90 -38.19 4.68
N TYR A 52 -0.29 -37.05 5.02
CA TYR A 52 0.10 -36.74 6.39
C TYR A 52 -1.09 -36.75 7.38
N LEU A 53 -2.25 -36.22 6.97
CA LEU A 53 -3.50 -36.31 7.74
C LEU A 53 -4.04 -37.75 7.80
N ARG A 54 -3.98 -38.49 6.68
CA ARG A 54 -4.45 -39.89 6.61
C ARG A 54 -3.69 -40.81 7.57
N GLN A 55 -2.38 -40.60 7.74
CA GLN A 55 -1.57 -41.31 8.74
C GLN A 55 -2.06 -41.11 10.18
N ARG A 56 -2.85 -40.05 10.42
CA ARG A 56 -3.49 -39.72 11.70
C ARG A 56 -4.98 -40.03 11.70
N ASN A 57 -5.43 -40.85 10.73
CA ASN A 57 -6.81 -41.26 10.55
C ASN A 57 -7.79 -40.10 10.27
N ILE A 58 -7.30 -39.02 9.64
CA ILE A 58 -8.08 -37.87 9.20
C ILE A 58 -8.12 -37.86 7.68
N ALA A 59 -9.32 -37.91 7.09
CA ALA A 59 -9.50 -37.92 5.63
C ALA A 59 -10.38 -36.74 5.18
N PRO A 60 -9.88 -35.85 4.29
CA PRO A 60 -10.68 -34.76 3.74
C PRO A 60 -11.78 -35.32 2.81
N LEU A 61 -12.93 -34.64 2.77
CA LEU A 61 -14.12 -35.03 2.02
C LEU A 61 -14.44 -34.09 0.84
N PHE A 62 -14.12 -32.81 0.98
CA PHE A 62 -14.46 -31.76 0.02
C PHE A 62 -13.37 -31.49 -1.00
N LEU A 63 -12.19 -32.11 -0.84
CA LEU A 63 -11.06 -32.04 -1.76
C LEU A 63 -10.58 -30.61 -2.01
N THR A 64 -10.62 -29.78 -0.98
CA THR A 64 -10.13 -28.39 -1.03
C THR A 64 -8.89 -28.25 -0.15
N ASP A 65 -7.95 -27.40 -0.56
CA ASP A 65 -6.78 -27.06 0.26
C ASP A 65 -7.18 -26.43 1.59
N THR A 66 -8.27 -25.66 1.58
CA THR A 66 -8.83 -24.98 2.75
C THR A 66 -9.34 -25.95 3.81
N GLU A 67 -10.01 -27.03 3.39
CA GLU A 67 -10.42 -28.10 4.30
C GLU A 67 -9.19 -28.74 4.96
N VAL A 68 -8.21 -29.10 4.15
CA VAL A 68 -6.96 -29.72 4.63
C VAL A 68 -6.22 -28.79 5.60
N SER A 69 -6.20 -27.48 5.31
CA SER A 69 -5.60 -26.46 6.19
C SER A 69 -6.32 -26.34 7.52
N ALA A 70 -7.66 -26.32 7.51
CA ALA A 70 -8.46 -26.26 8.73
C ALA A 70 -8.25 -27.52 9.60
N LEU A 71 -8.14 -28.69 8.96
CA LEU A 71 -7.88 -29.96 9.64
C LEU A 71 -6.46 -30.01 10.24
N LEU A 72 -5.44 -29.48 9.54
CA LEU A 72 -4.09 -29.34 10.10
C LEU A 72 -4.07 -28.44 11.32
N PHE A 73 -4.73 -27.27 11.23
CA PHE A 73 -4.78 -26.32 12.33
C PHE A 73 -5.48 -26.93 13.55
N ASP A 74 -6.66 -27.54 13.38
CA ASP A 74 -7.39 -28.20 14.47
C ASP A 74 -6.59 -29.35 15.09
N LEU A 75 -5.91 -30.15 14.27
CA LEU A 75 -5.04 -31.23 14.73
C LEU A 75 -3.90 -30.70 15.62
N TRP A 76 -3.18 -29.69 15.16
CA TRP A 76 -2.02 -29.18 15.91
C TRP A 76 -2.43 -28.34 17.12
N ASP A 77 -3.48 -27.54 17.00
CA ASP A 77 -3.93 -26.64 18.05
C ASP A 77 -4.78 -27.36 19.11
N ARG A 78 -5.86 -28.03 18.72
CA ARG A 78 -6.80 -28.64 19.68
C ARG A 78 -6.41 -30.06 20.09
N ILE A 79 -5.97 -30.90 19.14
CA ILE A 79 -5.68 -32.31 19.43
C ILE A 79 -4.29 -32.49 20.06
N TYR A 80 -3.26 -31.82 19.51
CA TYR A 80 -1.90 -31.89 20.06
C TYR A 80 -1.64 -30.87 21.17
N GLY A 81 -2.46 -29.80 21.25
CA GLY A 81 -2.32 -28.79 22.29
C GLY A 81 -1.09 -27.90 22.12
N TYR A 82 -0.61 -27.71 20.89
CA TYR A 82 0.58 -26.90 20.64
C TYR A 82 0.31 -25.41 20.89
N PRO A 83 1.29 -24.66 21.43
CA PRO A 83 1.24 -23.21 21.44
C PRO A 83 1.07 -22.65 20.02
N LEU A 84 0.40 -21.51 19.89
CA LEU A 84 0.10 -20.91 18.59
C LEU A 84 1.36 -20.69 17.72
N GLU A 85 2.47 -20.27 18.32
CA GLU A 85 3.74 -20.11 17.62
C GLU A 85 4.19 -21.41 16.93
N VAL A 86 4.04 -22.55 17.60
CA VAL A 86 4.42 -23.88 17.10
C VAL A 86 3.50 -24.30 15.95
N VAL A 87 2.20 -24.00 16.05
CA VAL A 87 1.23 -24.24 14.96
C VAL A 87 1.58 -23.41 13.74
N ILE A 88 1.90 -22.11 13.93
CA ILE A 88 2.31 -21.22 12.85
C ILE A 88 3.61 -21.70 12.20
N GLU A 89 4.63 -22.10 12.99
CA GLU A 89 5.87 -22.66 12.46
C GLU A 89 5.65 -23.97 11.69
N ALA A 90 4.73 -24.83 12.15
CA ALA A 90 4.39 -26.04 11.43
C ALA A 90 3.68 -25.76 10.09
N LEU A 91 2.92 -24.67 9.97
CA LEU A 91 2.26 -24.25 8.72
C LEU A 91 3.21 -23.49 7.78
N ALA A 92 3.90 -22.48 8.28
CA ALA A 92 4.83 -21.62 7.55
C ALA A 92 6.22 -21.71 8.19
N PRO A 93 7.01 -22.75 7.85
CA PRO A 93 8.30 -22.98 8.48
C PRO A 93 9.30 -21.87 8.15
N THR A 94 10.00 -21.38 9.17
CA THR A 94 11.09 -20.42 9.00
C THR A 94 12.34 -21.13 8.44
N THR A 95 12.83 -20.73 7.26
CA THR A 95 13.88 -21.45 6.54
C THR A 95 15.12 -20.59 6.26
N GLU A 96 16.20 -21.24 5.80
CA GLU A 96 17.40 -20.59 5.28
C GLU A 96 17.99 -19.49 6.18
N ARG A 97 18.17 -18.27 5.64
CA ARG A 97 18.74 -17.13 6.36
C ARG A 97 17.90 -16.78 7.57
N ASP A 98 16.58 -16.75 7.45
CA ASP A 98 15.70 -16.43 8.57
C ASP A 98 15.89 -17.39 9.73
N PHE A 99 15.99 -18.68 9.44
CA PHE A 99 16.28 -19.67 10.46
C PHE A 99 17.64 -19.41 11.14
N ALA A 100 18.67 -19.06 10.37
CA ALA A 100 19.99 -18.77 10.91
C ALA A 100 20.03 -17.50 11.79
N GLN A 101 19.13 -16.53 11.56
CA GLN A 101 19.02 -15.29 12.33
C GLN A 101 18.24 -15.46 13.64
N LEU A 102 17.50 -16.56 13.80
CA LEU A 102 16.78 -16.83 15.04
C LEU A 102 17.74 -17.07 16.22
N PRO A 103 17.33 -16.76 17.47
CA PRO A 103 18.07 -17.15 18.66
C PRO A 103 18.30 -18.68 18.73
N PRO A 104 19.41 -19.17 19.32
CA PRO A 104 19.74 -20.60 19.34
C PRO A 104 18.63 -21.51 19.91
N GLU A 105 17.92 -21.05 20.94
CA GLU A 105 16.79 -21.78 21.53
C GLU A 105 15.61 -21.93 20.56
N LYS A 106 15.31 -20.89 19.78
CA LYS A 106 14.29 -20.94 18.72
C LYS A 106 14.74 -21.87 17.59
N GLN A 107 16.01 -21.85 17.21
CA GLN A 107 16.54 -22.78 16.20
C GLN A 107 16.38 -24.25 16.62
N GLU A 108 16.65 -24.57 17.90
CA GLU A 108 16.46 -25.93 18.41
C GLU A 108 14.99 -26.36 18.34
N LEU A 109 14.09 -25.52 18.85
CA LEU A 109 12.65 -25.76 18.80
C LEU A 109 12.14 -25.93 17.37
N TYR A 110 12.48 -25.00 16.47
CA TYR A 110 11.97 -24.99 15.10
C TYR A 110 12.52 -26.16 14.30
N ARG A 111 13.77 -26.58 14.57
CA ARG A 111 14.33 -27.81 13.98
C ARG A 111 13.52 -29.04 14.38
N ALA A 112 13.10 -29.16 15.64
CA ALA A 112 12.27 -30.28 16.09
C ALA A 112 10.88 -30.26 15.43
N ILE A 113 10.27 -29.07 15.31
CA ILE A 113 8.98 -28.87 14.64
C ILE A 113 9.08 -29.28 13.17
N GLN A 114 10.06 -28.74 12.45
CA GLN A 114 10.26 -29.00 11.02
C GLN A 114 10.57 -30.48 10.76
N GLN A 115 11.41 -31.13 11.57
CA GLN A 115 11.66 -32.58 11.45
C GLN A 115 10.39 -33.42 11.58
N THR A 116 9.42 -32.96 12.38
CA THR A 116 8.18 -33.69 12.64
C THR A 116 7.07 -33.37 11.63
N HIS A 117 6.95 -32.10 11.22
CA HIS A 117 5.76 -31.58 10.54
C HIS A 117 6.00 -31.07 9.12
N LEU A 118 7.24 -30.95 8.64
CA LEU A 118 7.53 -30.40 7.30
C LEU A 118 6.81 -31.14 6.17
N GLN A 119 6.52 -32.43 6.33
CA GLN A 119 5.76 -33.18 5.32
C GLN A 119 4.28 -32.77 5.25
N GLY A 120 3.72 -32.24 6.34
CA GLY A 120 2.38 -31.71 6.44
C GLY A 120 2.30 -30.19 6.25
N SER A 121 3.42 -29.48 6.19
CA SER A 121 3.44 -28.03 5.94
C SER A 121 2.92 -27.69 4.54
N PRO A 122 1.96 -26.77 4.41
CA PRO A 122 1.52 -26.24 3.12
C PRO A 122 2.64 -25.64 2.28
N ASP A 123 2.63 -25.90 0.97
CA ASP A 123 3.55 -25.32 0.00
C ASP A 123 2.79 -24.81 -1.24
N GLY A 124 3.38 -23.85 -1.93
CA GLY A 124 2.74 -23.11 -3.01
C GLY A 124 2.12 -21.79 -2.55
N PRO A 125 1.34 -21.14 -3.43
CA PRO A 125 0.84 -19.80 -3.14
C PRO A 125 -0.39 -19.82 -2.25
N TRP A 126 -0.26 -19.36 -0.99
CA TRP A 126 -1.36 -19.32 -0.04
C TRP A 126 -1.28 -18.17 0.98
N PHE A 127 -2.44 -17.66 1.36
CA PHE A 127 -2.60 -16.78 2.52
C PHE A 127 -3.80 -17.26 3.32
N PHE A 128 -3.61 -17.53 4.62
CA PHE A 128 -4.70 -17.93 5.50
C PHE A 128 -5.16 -16.76 6.36
N ILE A 129 -6.47 -16.61 6.44
CA ILE A 129 -7.12 -15.83 7.49
C ILE A 129 -7.93 -16.81 8.33
N LEU A 130 -7.72 -16.79 9.65
CA LEU A 130 -8.42 -17.66 10.59
C LEU A 130 -9.14 -16.83 11.63
N ALA A 131 -10.42 -17.13 11.87
CA ALA A 131 -11.13 -16.71 13.06
C ALA A 131 -11.11 -17.86 14.07
N ARG A 132 -10.64 -17.61 15.29
CA ARG A 132 -10.57 -18.61 16.37
C ARG A 132 -11.31 -18.10 17.60
N SER A 133 -12.14 -18.94 18.19
CA SER A 133 -12.86 -18.65 19.43
C SER A 133 -12.38 -19.56 20.55
N ARG A 134 -12.10 -19.00 21.72
CA ARG A 134 -11.79 -19.73 22.95
C ARG A 134 -12.81 -19.31 24.01
N PRO A 135 -14.02 -19.92 24.01
CA PRO A 135 -15.14 -19.48 24.86
C PRO A 135 -14.82 -19.53 26.35
N GLU A 136 -14.07 -20.54 26.80
CA GLU A 136 -13.67 -20.73 28.20
C GLU A 136 -12.76 -19.59 28.69
N GLU A 137 -11.93 -19.05 27.81
CA GLU A 137 -11.03 -17.92 28.08
C GLU A 137 -11.67 -16.55 27.77
N ARG A 138 -12.89 -16.54 27.23
CA ARG A 138 -13.56 -15.31 26.72
C ARG A 138 -12.65 -14.52 25.76
N ARG A 139 -11.99 -15.27 24.87
CA ARG A 139 -11.02 -14.76 23.90
C ARG A 139 -11.43 -15.11 22.47
N TRP A 140 -11.30 -14.14 21.56
CA TRP A 140 -11.54 -14.30 20.13
C TRP A 140 -10.35 -13.75 19.36
N GLN A 141 -9.98 -14.41 18.27
CA GLN A 141 -8.80 -14.04 17.49
C GLN A 141 -9.11 -14.01 16.01
N LEU A 142 -8.53 -13.02 15.32
CA LEU A 142 -8.37 -13.00 13.87
C LEU A 142 -6.89 -13.13 13.55
N LEU A 143 -6.49 -14.19 12.87
CA LEU A 143 -5.10 -14.48 12.53
C LEU A 143 -4.90 -14.38 11.02
N GLY A 144 -3.79 -13.80 10.59
CA GLY A 144 -3.33 -13.88 9.21
C GLY A 144 -1.97 -14.57 9.18
N ILE A 145 -1.84 -15.60 8.35
CA ILE A 145 -0.60 -16.39 8.18
C ILE A 145 -0.21 -16.39 6.71
N THR A 146 0.99 -15.91 6.42
CA THR A 146 1.52 -15.74 5.05
C THR A 146 2.40 -16.91 4.65
N ASP A 147 2.29 -17.37 3.40
CA ASP A 147 3.23 -18.35 2.84
C ASP A 147 4.68 -17.84 2.84
N THR A 148 5.62 -18.78 2.94
CA THR A 148 7.06 -18.51 3.05
C THR A 148 7.66 -17.86 1.79
N SER A 149 6.97 -17.91 0.65
CA SER A 149 7.43 -17.37 -0.63
C SER A 149 6.73 -16.06 -1.03
N MET A 150 5.87 -15.52 -0.16
CA MET A 150 5.07 -14.30 -0.37
C MET A 150 4.31 -14.28 -1.70
N LEU A 151 3.72 -15.41 -2.10
CA LEU A 151 3.11 -15.57 -3.42
C LEU A 151 1.68 -15.03 -3.50
N ARG A 152 1.10 -14.65 -2.37
CA ARG A 152 -0.25 -14.06 -2.30
C ARG A 152 -0.24 -12.67 -1.66
N PRO A 153 -1.02 -11.73 -2.23
CA PRO A 153 -1.26 -10.44 -1.61
C PRO A 153 -1.94 -10.59 -0.25
N GLN A 154 -1.43 -9.85 0.72
CA GLN A 154 -2.01 -9.69 2.05
C GLN A 154 -1.71 -8.30 2.57
N VAL A 155 -2.63 -7.72 3.31
CA VAL A 155 -2.48 -6.46 3.99
C VAL A 155 -3.10 -6.60 5.36
N PHE A 156 -2.33 -6.22 6.37
CA PHE A 156 -2.78 -6.08 7.74
C PHE A 156 -2.99 -4.60 8.03
N ALA A 157 -3.98 -4.27 8.85
CA ALA A 157 -4.22 -2.91 9.30
C ALA A 157 -4.66 -2.84 10.76
N LEU A 158 -4.26 -1.77 11.43
CA LEU A 158 -4.66 -1.46 12.80
C LEU A 158 -5.10 0.00 12.89
N TYR A 159 -6.27 0.21 13.50
CA TYR A 159 -6.80 1.53 13.82
C TYR A 159 -7.05 1.63 15.32
N THR A 160 -6.67 2.76 15.92
CA THR A 160 -6.97 3.10 17.32
C THR A 160 -7.44 4.54 17.40
N SER A 161 -8.70 4.77 17.79
CA SER A 161 -9.23 6.13 17.90
C SER A 161 -8.53 6.91 19.03
N GLN A 162 -8.36 8.22 18.85
CA GLN A 162 -7.91 9.13 19.90
C GLN A 162 -9.05 9.55 20.83
N GLY A 163 -8.80 9.56 22.14
CA GLY A 163 -9.75 10.03 23.15
C GLY A 163 -9.70 9.23 24.46
N PRO A 164 -10.50 9.63 25.47
CA PRO A 164 -10.48 9.02 26.81
C PRO A 164 -10.98 7.56 26.85
N ALA A 165 -11.74 7.13 25.84
CA ALA A 165 -12.21 5.76 25.67
C ALA A 165 -11.93 5.28 24.24
N PRO A 166 -10.68 4.90 23.92
CA PRO A 166 -10.28 4.60 22.55
C PRO A 166 -10.94 3.30 22.06
N VAL A 167 -11.53 3.33 20.87
CA VAL A 167 -11.93 2.15 20.12
C VAL A 167 -10.77 1.66 19.26
N ARG A 168 -10.67 0.33 19.11
CA ARG A 168 -9.64 -0.30 18.28
C ARG A 168 -10.29 -1.29 17.32
N ILE A 169 -9.75 -1.40 16.11
CA ILE A 169 -10.14 -2.43 15.15
C ILE A 169 -8.91 -2.90 14.38
N GLY A 170 -8.81 -4.22 14.21
CA GLY A 170 -7.80 -4.86 13.38
C GLY A 170 -8.47 -5.45 12.14
N LEU A 171 -7.85 -5.27 10.98
CA LEU A 171 -8.36 -5.78 9.71
C LEU A 171 -7.26 -6.56 8.97
N ILE A 172 -7.70 -7.61 8.26
CA ILE A 172 -6.86 -8.41 7.40
C ILE A 172 -7.60 -8.59 6.07
N ALA A 173 -6.93 -8.29 4.96
CA ALA A 173 -7.49 -8.51 3.63
C ALA A 173 -6.38 -8.89 2.64
N SER A 174 -6.75 -9.33 1.45
CA SER A 174 -5.77 -9.45 0.35
C SER A 174 -5.36 -8.08 -0.20
N GLU A 175 -6.19 -7.05 0.00
CA GLU A 175 -6.08 -5.78 -0.68
C GLU A 175 -6.41 -4.63 0.26
N ARG A 176 -5.67 -3.53 0.15
CA ARG A 176 -5.86 -2.36 1.02
C ARG A 176 -7.19 -1.66 0.79
N GLN A 177 -7.69 -1.56 -0.44
CA GLN A 177 -9.01 -0.95 -0.69
C GLN A 177 -10.15 -1.68 0.01
N ALA A 178 -10.04 -3.00 0.24
CA ALA A 178 -11.07 -3.73 0.95
C ALA A 178 -11.14 -3.29 2.41
N ILE A 179 -9.97 -3.04 3.02
CA ILE A 179 -9.84 -2.47 4.37
C ILE A 179 -10.41 -1.05 4.39
N ASN A 180 -10.02 -0.19 3.44
CA ASN A 180 -10.48 1.20 3.38
C ASN A 180 -11.99 1.29 3.13
N ALA A 181 -12.54 0.44 2.26
CA ALA A 181 -13.98 0.36 2.02
C ALA A 181 -14.75 -0.06 3.29
N CYS A 182 -14.22 -1.02 4.05
CA CYS A 182 -14.78 -1.43 5.34
C CYS A 182 -14.74 -0.27 6.34
N LEU A 183 -13.60 0.39 6.50
CA LEU A 183 -13.44 1.54 7.39
C LEU A 183 -14.29 2.74 6.99
N ALA A 184 -14.43 3.01 5.69
CA ALA A 184 -15.32 4.04 5.18
C ALA A 184 -16.78 3.76 5.57
N SER A 185 -17.25 2.51 5.42
CA SER A 185 -18.58 2.09 5.86
C SER A 185 -18.76 2.28 7.37
N ILE A 186 -17.79 1.84 8.17
CA ILE A 186 -17.85 1.98 9.64
C ILE A 186 -17.85 3.46 10.04
N SER A 187 -17.00 4.29 9.44
CA SER A 187 -16.89 5.72 9.75
C SER A 187 -18.15 6.52 9.39
N ALA A 188 -18.95 6.03 8.44
CA ALA A 188 -20.23 6.63 8.09
C ALA A 188 -21.31 6.42 9.17
N GLU A 189 -21.17 5.35 9.98
CA GLU A 189 -22.11 5.00 11.05
C GLU A 189 -21.60 5.39 12.44
N ASP A 190 -20.28 5.43 12.65
CA ASP A 190 -19.64 5.73 13.93
C ASP A 190 -18.49 6.73 13.75
N SER A 191 -18.70 7.95 14.25
CA SER A 191 -17.77 9.08 14.12
C SER A 191 -16.44 8.90 14.88
N ARG A 192 -16.30 7.85 15.69
CA ARG A 192 -15.04 7.48 16.35
C ARG A 192 -14.05 6.84 15.38
N PHE A 193 -14.50 6.36 14.22
CA PHE A 193 -13.66 5.75 13.20
C PHE A 193 -13.33 6.73 12.07
N GLN A 194 -12.21 6.49 11.41
CA GLN A 194 -11.81 7.16 10.17
C GLN A 194 -11.91 6.20 8.98
N PRO A 195 -12.07 6.70 7.74
CA PRO A 195 -12.10 5.86 6.54
C PRO A 195 -10.75 5.21 6.19
N VAL A 196 -9.68 5.55 6.93
CA VAL A 196 -8.32 5.06 6.72
C VAL A 196 -7.73 4.65 8.09
N ALA A 197 -7.10 3.48 8.16
CA ALA A 197 -6.38 2.99 9.33
C ALA A 197 -5.12 3.81 9.64
N ASP A 198 -4.59 3.62 10.85
CA ASP A 198 -3.38 4.30 11.29
C ASP A 198 -2.11 3.58 10.82
N LEU A 199 -2.15 2.25 10.76
CA LEU A 199 -1.07 1.41 10.29
C LEU A 199 -1.56 0.45 9.22
N TYR A 200 -0.74 0.27 8.20
CA TYR A 200 -0.84 -0.78 7.19
C TYR A 200 0.53 -1.44 7.06
N TRP A 201 0.55 -2.76 6.89
CA TRP A 201 1.78 -3.46 6.57
C TRP A 201 1.52 -4.74 5.80
N ASN A 202 2.54 -5.16 5.06
CA ASN A 202 2.62 -6.48 4.47
C ASN A 202 3.62 -7.31 5.28
N ALA A 203 3.32 -8.60 5.45
CA ALA A 203 4.16 -9.57 6.13
C ALA A 203 5.00 -10.45 5.17
N ARG A 204 6.18 -10.89 5.61
CA ARG A 204 6.98 -11.91 4.92
C ARG A 204 6.89 -13.24 5.67
N GLY A 205 6.30 -14.25 5.04
CA GLY A 205 6.12 -15.58 5.65
C GLY A 205 7.44 -16.17 6.15
N GLY A 206 7.44 -16.69 7.37
CA GLY A 206 8.62 -17.32 7.95
C GLY A 206 9.75 -16.35 8.33
N SER A 207 9.53 -15.03 8.30
CA SER A 207 10.55 -14.03 8.67
C SER A 207 11.08 -14.21 10.10
N TYR A 208 12.38 -13.99 10.33
CA TYR A 208 12.95 -13.98 11.68
C TYR A 208 12.52 -12.77 12.53
N THR A 209 11.91 -11.74 11.90
CA THR A 209 11.47 -10.51 12.58
C THR A 209 10.09 -10.62 13.20
N ASP A 210 9.14 -11.20 12.48
CA ASP A 210 7.71 -11.27 12.86
C ASP A 210 7.04 -12.61 12.50
N GLY A 211 7.75 -13.51 11.81
CA GLY A 211 7.23 -14.80 11.38
C GLY A 211 6.25 -14.75 10.20
N GLY A 212 5.92 -13.57 9.69
CA GLY A 212 4.93 -13.38 8.63
C GLY A 212 3.48 -13.60 9.07
N SER A 213 3.23 -13.56 10.38
CA SER A 213 1.93 -13.91 10.96
C SER A 213 1.56 -12.95 12.09
N PHE A 214 0.30 -12.52 12.10
CA PHE A 214 -0.22 -11.58 13.10
C PHE A 214 -1.57 -12.06 13.63
N ALA A 215 -1.76 -11.96 14.94
CA ALA A 215 -3.00 -12.30 15.64
C ALA A 215 -3.59 -11.05 16.30
N PHE A 216 -4.79 -10.67 15.88
CA PHE A 216 -5.62 -9.67 16.55
C PHE A 216 -6.48 -10.38 17.59
N THR A 217 -6.24 -10.12 18.87
CA THR A 217 -6.88 -10.81 19.98
C THR A 217 -7.84 -9.86 20.69
N VAL A 218 -9.12 -10.22 20.68
CA VAL A 218 -10.14 -9.62 21.53
C VAL A 218 -10.24 -10.45 22.79
N GLU A 219 -9.97 -9.86 23.94
CA GLU A 219 -10.10 -10.51 25.25
C GLU A 219 -11.06 -9.74 26.14
N ARG A 220 -12.04 -10.44 26.71
CA ARG A 220 -13.04 -9.83 27.57
C ARG A 220 -12.78 -10.16 29.03
N GLY A 221 -12.16 -9.20 29.72
CA GLY A 221 -11.98 -9.21 31.17
C GLY A 221 -13.27 -9.00 31.96
N THR A 222 -13.14 -8.77 33.27
CA THR A 222 -14.25 -8.48 34.18
C THR A 222 -14.89 -7.13 33.88
N ASP A 223 -14.06 -6.11 33.68
CA ASP A 223 -14.49 -4.70 33.62
C ASP A 223 -14.25 -4.04 32.25
N SER A 224 -13.48 -4.67 31.35
CA SER A 224 -13.19 -4.12 30.03
C SER A 224 -12.95 -5.20 28.98
N THR A 225 -13.10 -4.82 27.71
CA THR A 225 -12.72 -5.61 26.55
C THR A 225 -11.54 -4.94 25.88
N THR A 226 -10.48 -5.69 25.61
CA THR A 226 -9.25 -5.19 24.97
C THR A 226 -9.07 -5.80 23.60
N LEU A 227 -8.39 -5.07 22.71
CA LEU A 227 -7.87 -5.57 21.44
C LEU A 227 -6.35 -5.33 21.42
N ASP A 228 -5.58 -6.42 21.32
CA ASP A 228 -4.13 -6.40 21.05
C ASP A 228 -3.83 -7.05 19.69
N CYS A 229 -2.70 -6.66 19.09
CA CYS A 229 -2.17 -7.27 17.89
C CYS A 229 -0.76 -7.76 18.20
N ARG A 230 -0.47 -9.03 17.95
CA ARG A 230 0.86 -9.62 18.18
C ARG A 230 1.35 -10.40 16.97
N ASP A 231 2.66 -10.35 16.75
CA ASP A 231 3.34 -11.17 15.75
C ASP A 231 3.48 -12.64 16.21
N LYS A 232 4.11 -13.49 15.39
CA LYS A 232 4.38 -14.91 15.71
C LYS A 232 5.16 -15.11 17.01
N PHE A 233 6.03 -14.17 17.36
CA PHE A 233 6.92 -14.25 18.53
C PHE A 233 6.30 -13.62 19.79
N GLY A 234 5.09 -13.06 19.67
CA GLY A 234 4.37 -12.41 20.75
C GLY A 234 4.70 -10.93 20.93
N THR A 235 5.46 -10.32 20.02
CA THR A 235 5.77 -8.88 20.03
C THR A 235 4.50 -8.10 19.68
N GLU A 236 4.17 -7.08 20.48
CA GLU A 236 3.00 -6.24 20.24
C GLU A 236 3.21 -5.28 19.06
N VAL A 237 2.22 -5.23 18.17
CA VAL A 237 2.06 -4.18 17.15
C VAL A 237 1.05 -3.16 17.66
N PHE A 238 1.47 -1.90 17.79
CA PHE A 238 0.65 -0.85 18.36
C PHE A 238 0.72 0.45 17.58
N VAL A 239 -0.36 1.23 17.64
CA VAL A 239 -0.43 2.60 17.15
C VAL A 239 0.03 3.53 18.26
N ILE A 240 1.08 4.31 18.03
CA ILE A 240 1.56 5.29 19.01
C ILE A 240 0.45 6.32 19.26
N GLN A 241 0.14 6.54 20.54
CA GLN A 241 -0.85 7.51 20.97
C GLN A 241 -0.17 8.86 21.18
N ARG A 242 -0.76 9.95 20.66
CA ARG A 242 -0.20 11.29 20.84
C ARG A 242 -0.63 11.85 22.21
N PRO A 243 0.30 12.36 23.05
CA PRO A 243 -0.02 12.86 24.39
C PRO A 243 -1.05 14.01 24.40
N ASP A 244 -1.05 14.81 23.32
CA ASP A 244 -1.91 15.97 23.10
C ASP A 244 -3.01 15.71 22.06
N ALA A 245 -3.34 14.45 21.78
CA ALA A 245 -4.21 14.10 20.67
C ALA A 245 -5.57 14.79 20.73
N VAL A 246 -5.96 15.43 19.62
CA VAL A 246 -7.36 15.82 19.40
C VAL A 246 -8.13 14.55 19.03
N ALA A 247 -9.35 14.39 19.57
CA ALA A 247 -10.21 13.27 19.21
C ALA A 247 -10.32 13.17 17.68
N ASP A 248 -10.31 11.93 17.17
CA ASP A 248 -10.33 11.67 15.72
C ASP A 248 -11.63 12.11 15.05
N GLY A 249 -12.63 12.53 15.83
CA GLY A 249 -13.91 13.03 15.34
C GLY A 249 -13.73 13.82 14.06
N MET A 250 -14.45 13.38 13.03
CA MET A 250 -14.40 13.99 11.70
C MET A 250 -14.49 15.51 11.90
N PRO A 251 -13.55 16.31 11.33
CA PRO A 251 -13.69 17.75 11.42
C PRO A 251 -15.11 18.11 10.96
N PRO A 252 -15.76 19.09 11.62
CA PRO A 252 -17.07 19.54 11.19
C PRO A 252 -17.04 19.83 9.69
N PRO A 253 -18.19 19.73 8.98
CA PRO A 253 -18.28 20.24 7.62
C PRO A 253 -17.56 21.58 7.54
N LEU A 254 -16.82 21.82 6.47
CA LEU A 254 -16.25 23.15 6.29
C LEU A 254 -17.42 24.13 6.32
N ASP A 255 -17.54 24.92 7.40
CA ASP A 255 -18.54 26.00 7.51
C ASP A 255 -18.21 27.18 6.58
N CYS A 256 -17.19 27.01 5.73
CA CYS A 256 -16.74 27.97 4.75
C CYS A 256 -16.66 27.31 3.37
N GLU A 257 -16.98 28.08 2.34
CA GLU A 257 -16.86 27.63 0.95
C GLU A 257 -15.40 27.22 0.66
N PRO A 258 -15.15 26.21 -0.20
CA PRO A 258 -13.80 25.77 -0.56
C PRO A 258 -12.87 26.91 -0.98
N GLU A 259 -13.40 27.94 -1.64
CA GLU A 259 -12.66 29.15 -2.03
C GLU A 259 -12.08 29.92 -0.84
N GLU A 260 -12.83 30.02 0.25
CA GLU A 260 -12.42 30.75 1.46
C GLU A 260 -11.33 29.99 2.23
N TRP A 261 -11.45 28.66 2.25
CA TRP A 261 -10.43 27.78 2.82
C TRP A 261 -9.11 27.86 2.03
N LEU A 262 -9.19 27.84 0.70
CA LEU A 262 -8.04 27.96 -0.20
C LEU A 262 -7.36 29.32 -0.09
N ALA A 263 -8.12 30.42 0.02
CA ALA A 263 -7.57 31.75 0.23
C ALA A 263 -6.78 31.86 1.55
N ARG A 264 -7.21 31.16 2.61
CA ARG A 264 -6.51 31.09 3.91
C ARG A 264 -5.24 30.23 3.85
N ALA A 265 -5.20 29.21 3.00
CA ALA A 265 -4.04 28.34 2.82
C ALA A 265 -2.97 28.93 1.89
N HIS A 266 -3.38 29.78 0.93
CA HIS A 266 -2.54 30.31 -0.15
C HIS A 266 -1.21 30.98 0.28
N PRO A 267 -1.13 31.79 1.36
CA PRO A 267 0.12 32.42 1.78
C PRO A 267 1.19 31.42 2.28
N ALA A 268 0.75 30.34 2.96
CA ALA A 268 1.67 29.33 3.49
C ALA A 268 2.28 28.46 2.38
N VAL A 269 1.55 28.28 1.27
CA VAL A 269 1.98 27.45 0.14
C VAL A 269 2.77 28.23 -0.90
N THR A 270 2.44 29.50 -1.14
CA THR A 270 3.24 30.39 -2.02
C THR A 270 4.65 30.64 -1.46
N ALA A 271 4.84 30.54 -0.15
CA ALA A 271 6.16 30.56 0.48
C ALA A 271 6.99 29.28 0.22
N ALA A 272 6.36 28.18 -0.21
CA ALA A 272 6.96 26.92 -0.64
C ALA A 272 8.04 26.29 0.28
N SER A 273 8.11 26.66 1.55
CA SER A 273 8.98 26.03 2.53
C SER A 273 8.24 24.88 3.25
N THR A 274 8.90 23.76 3.51
CA THR A 274 8.34 22.66 4.29
C THR A 274 7.88 23.12 5.68
N ASP A 275 8.56 24.13 6.24
CA ASP A 275 8.24 24.72 7.54
C ASP A 275 6.92 25.52 7.52
N SER A 276 6.66 26.30 6.45
CA SER A 276 5.40 27.04 6.32
C SER A 276 4.18 26.13 6.11
N LEU A 277 4.36 25.02 5.40
CA LEU A 277 3.34 23.99 5.20
C LEU A 277 3.04 23.23 6.49
N SER A 278 4.08 22.77 7.19
CA SER A 278 3.95 22.09 8.49
C SER A 278 3.27 22.99 9.52
N GLN A 279 3.69 24.26 9.63
CA GLN A 279 3.08 25.22 10.55
C GLN A 279 1.60 25.46 10.23
N TRP A 280 1.22 25.48 8.95
CA TRP A 280 -0.18 25.60 8.55
C TRP A 280 -0.99 24.35 8.91
N CYS A 281 -0.46 23.14 8.69
CA CYS A 281 -1.08 21.88 9.13
C CYS A 281 -1.32 21.88 10.65
N VAL A 282 -0.33 22.28 11.43
CA VAL A 282 -0.42 22.41 12.90
C VAL A 282 -1.47 23.45 13.29
N ASN A 283 -1.51 24.61 12.64
CA ASN A 283 -2.50 25.65 12.92
C ASN A 283 -3.94 25.20 12.61
N LEU A 284 -4.15 24.47 11.51
CA LEU A 284 -5.45 23.88 11.15
C LEU A 284 -5.87 22.79 12.15
N ALA A 285 -4.93 21.99 12.65
CA ALA A 285 -5.18 21.00 13.68
C ALA A 285 -5.57 21.66 15.03
N CYS A 286 -4.94 22.78 15.37
CA CYS A 286 -5.19 23.54 16.60
C CYS A 286 -6.48 24.36 16.56
N SER A 287 -6.90 24.90 15.41
CA SER A 287 -8.16 25.66 15.30
C SER A 287 -9.41 24.80 15.53
N VAL A 288 -9.30 23.48 15.37
CA VAL A 288 -10.37 22.52 15.70
C VAL A 288 -10.44 22.24 17.22
N ARG A 289 -9.36 22.51 17.97
CA ARG A 289 -9.20 22.15 19.38
C ARG A 289 -9.98 23.05 20.35
N THR A 290 -10.30 24.29 19.95
CA THR A 290 -10.78 25.28 20.93
C THR A 290 -12.30 25.44 20.96
N GLY A 291 -13.05 25.10 19.90
CA GLY A 291 -14.45 25.55 19.79
C GLY A 291 -14.60 27.08 19.94
N VAL A 292 -13.49 27.82 19.94
CA VAL A 292 -13.44 29.26 20.02
C VAL A 292 -13.42 29.71 18.57
N HIS A 293 -14.62 29.96 18.05
CA HIS A 293 -14.81 31.06 17.12
C HIS A 293 -14.17 32.29 17.77
N ALA A 294 -12.96 32.67 17.35
CA ALA A 294 -12.52 34.04 17.53
C ALA A 294 -13.34 34.88 16.54
N ASP A 295 -14.46 35.41 17.05
CA ASP A 295 -15.33 36.43 16.46
C ASP A 295 -15.72 36.26 14.98
N CYS A 296 -16.80 35.52 14.72
CA CYS A 296 -17.66 35.78 13.57
C CYS A 296 -19.11 35.63 14.04
N GLY A 297 -19.82 36.75 14.12
CA GLY A 297 -21.17 36.83 14.65
C GLY A 297 -22.20 36.00 13.89
N LYS A 298 -23.12 35.42 14.67
CA LYS A 298 -24.53 35.06 14.37
C LYS A 298 -24.89 34.76 12.91
N ALA A 299 -25.28 33.50 12.69
CA ALA A 299 -26.18 33.08 11.62
C ALA A 299 -27.48 33.93 11.58
N PRO A 300 -28.20 33.87 10.45
CA PRO A 300 -29.48 33.19 10.56
C PRO A 300 -29.63 32.04 9.57
N SER A 301 -30.16 30.96 10.10
CA SER A 301 -30.90 29.91 9.41
C SER A 301 -31.89 30.48 8.40
N ALA A 302 -31.79 30.09 7.12
CA ALA A 302 -32.92 29.86 6.21
C ALA A 302 -32.41 29.61 4.78
N GLY A 303 -32.86 28.50 4.18
CA GLY A 303 -33.06 28.37 2.73
C GLY A 303 -31.82 28.16 1.86
N MET A 304 -31.79 27.02 1.16
CA MET A 304 -31.02 26.87 -0.08
C MET A 304 -31.33 28.04 -1.04
N PRO A 305 -30.30 28.52 -1.75
CA PRO A 305 -30.35 28.42 -3.20
C PRO A 305 -29.10 27.72 -3.75
N ALA A 306 -29.31 27.00 -4.84
CA ALA A 306 -28.27 26.42 -5.67
C ALA A 306 -27.22 27.47 -6.06
N VAL A 307 -25.94 27.21 -5.78
CA VAL A 307 -24.84 28.03 -6.28
C VAL A 307 -24.54 27.60 -7.72
N ALA A 308 -25.31 28.17 -8.64
CA ALA A 308 -24.90 28.36 -10.02
C ALA A 308 -24.22 29.73 -10.09
N GLY A 309 -22.92 29.75 -10.41
CA GLY A 309 -22.19 30.99 -10.67
C GLY A 309 -20.73 30.86 -10.30
N GLU A 310 -19.88 30.72 -11.31
CA GLU A 310 -18.45 30.99 -11.20
C GLU A 310 -18.24 32.38 -10.58
N ALA A 311 -17.57 32.44 -9.44
CA ALA A 311 -16.65 33.55 -9.25
C ALA A 311 -15.46 33.26 -10.17
N SER A 312 -15.44 33.94 -11.31
CA SER A 312 -14.34 33.95 -12.26
C SER A 312 -12.98 33.95 -11.55
N CYS A 313 -12.26 32.83 -11.59
CA CYS A 313 -10.88 32.76 -11.12
C CYS A 313 -9.99 33.40 -12.17
N ARG A 314 -10.05 34.73 -12.30
CA ARG A 314 -9.07 35.50 -13.07
C ARG A 314 -7.75 35.50 -12.29
N ALA A 315 -6.68 35.13 -12.97
CA ALA A 315 -5.33 35.47 -12.54
C ALA A 315 -5.23 37.00 -12.43
N GLY A 316 -5.44 37.55 -11.23
CA GLY A 316 -5.51 38.99 -11.00
C GLY A 316 -6.03 39.40 -9.63
N ASP A 317 -6.92 38.61 -9.00
CA ASP A 317 -7.59 39.02 -7.74
C ASP A 317 -7.00 38.40 -6.46
N GLY A 318 -5.81 37.77 -6.53
CA GLY A 318 -5.16 37.15 -5.37
C GLY A 318 -5.82 35.85 -4.85
N LYS A 319 -6.88 35.36 -5.51
CA LYS A 319 -7.46 34.03 -5.26
C LYS A 319 -6.66 32.92 -5.99
N PRO A 320 -6.44 31.75 -5.36
CA PRO A 320 -5.79 30.61 -6.01
C PRO A 320 -6.64 30.06 -7.17
N SER A 321 -5.98 29.64 -8.25
CA SER A 321 -6.67 28.89 -9.32
C SER A 321 -7.05 27.48 -8.88
N VAL A 322 -7.93 26.79 -9.62
CA VAL A 322 -8.25 25.37 -9.39
C VAL A 322 -6.99 24.51 -9.43
N GLU A 323 -6.08 24.77 -10.37
CA GLU A 323 -4.81 24.06 -10.48
C GLU A 323 -3.93 24.26 -9.23
N ASP A 324 -3.84 25.50 -8.72
CA ASP A 324 -3.10 25.80 -7.50
C ASP A 324 -3.72 25.07 -6.31
N ALA A 325 -5.04 25.09 -6.19
CA ALA A 325 -5.78 24.41 -5.14
C ALA A 325 -5.54 22.90 -5.12
N VAL A 326 -5.62 22.26 -6.28
CA VAL A 326 -5.36 20.82 -6.45
C VAL A 326 -3.91 20.51 -6.08
N ARG A 327 -2.96 21.29 -6.58
CA ARG A 327 -1.54 21.13 -6.27
C ARG A 327 -1.25 21.27 -4.77
N MET A 328 -1.86 22.26 -4.11
CA MET A 328 -1.73 22.48 -2.67
C MET A 328 -2.25 21.29 -1.87
N LEU A 329 -3.47 20.84 -2.17
CA LEU A 329 -4.11 19.72 -1.49
C LEU A 329 -3.36 18.40 -1.74
N ALA A 330 -2.91 18.14 -2.96
CA ALA A 330 -2.07 16.99 -3.29
C ALA A 330 -0.76 17.01 -2.49
N LEU A 331 -0.08 18.17 -2.39
CA LEU A 331 1.15 18.29 -1.61
C LEU A 331 0.92 18.00 -0.11
N LEU A 332 -0.17 18.51 0.48
CA LEU A 332 -0.55 18.24 1.87
C LEU A 332 -0.88 16.76 2.10
N ARG A 333 -1.50 16.14 1.09
CA ARG A 333 -1.85 14.74 1.08
C ARG A 333 -0.62 13.84 0.93
N ASP A 334 0.38 14.22 0.17
CA ASP A 334 1.48 13.32 -0.18
C ASP A 334 2.75 13.53 0.64
N ARG A 335 3.00 14.75 1.11
CA ARG A 335 4.16 15.03 1.95
C ARG A 335 3.96 14.47 3.35
N ARG A 336 5.01 13.84 3.87
CA ARG A 336 5.10 13.37 5.25
C ARG A 336 5.50 14.56 6.13
N LEU A 337 4.49 15.30 6.57
CA LEU A 337 4.62 16.49 7.42
C LEU A 337 4.22 16.13 8.85
N ASP A 338 4.74 16.88 9.82
CA ASP A 338 4.26 16.79 11.20
C ASP A 338 2.80 17.27 11.29
N SER A 339 1.91 16.36 11.66
CA SER A 339 0.48 16.62 11.82
C SER A 339 0.12 17.20 13.20
N GLY A 340 1.11 17.49 14.05
CA GLY A 340 0.93 18.08 15.38
C GLY A 340 0.08 17.17 16.27
N PRO A 341 -1.03 17.64 16.86
CA PRO A 341 -1.86 16.81 17.73
C PRO A 341 -2.82 15.88 16.97
N LYS A 342 -2.88 15.92 15.63
CA LYS A 342 -3.73 15.02 14.84
C LYS A 342 -2.94 13.83 14.33
N LYS A 343 -3.61 12.68 14.21
CA LYS A 343 -3.05 11.53 13.48
C LYS A 343 -3.03 11.79 11.97
N ARG A 344 -2.08 11.15 11.29
CA ARG A 344 -1.97 11.19 9.84
C ARG A 344 -3.21 10.66 9.13
N SER A 345 -3.81 9.56 9.62
CA SER A 345 -5.06 8.99 9.10
C SER A 345 -6.20 10.00 9.07
N ALA A 346 -6.39 10.75 10.17
CA ALA A 346 -7.39 11.82 10.27
C ALA A 346 -7.07 13.02 9.35
N GLN A 347 -5.79 13.37 9.18
CA GLN A 347 -5.37 14.40 8.23
C GLN A 347 -5.67 13.99 6.78
N LEU A 348 -5.33 12.75 6.40
CA LEU A 348 -5.61 12.21 5.07
C LEU A 348 -7.11 12.21 4.78
N ALA A 349 -7.92 11.70 5.71
CA ALA A 349 -9.38 11.71 5.59
C ALA A 349 -9.96 13.13 5.41
N ALA A 350 -9.41 14.11 6.12
CA ALA A 350 -9.83 15.50 5.98
C ALA A 350 -9.43 16.10 4.62
N VAL A 351 -8.18 15.90 4.19
CA VAL A 351 -7.67 16.41 2.91
C VAL A 351 -8.41 15.79 1.73
N ASP A 352 -8.60 14.46 1.72
CA ASP A 352 -9.32 13.75 0.67
C ASP A 352 -10.77 14.21 0.56
N ARG A 353 -11.43 14.48 1.70
CA ARG A 353 -12.79 15.05 1.70
C ARG A 353 -12.83 16.41 0.98
N VAL A 354 -11.93 17.33 1.33
CA VAL A 354 -11.90 18.67 0.72
C VAL A 354 -11.59 18.56 -0.77
N LEU A 355 -10.60 17.74 -1.12
CA LEU A 355 -10.18 17.53 -2.50
C LEU A 355 -11.30 16.91 -3.35
N PHE A 356 -12.01 15.91 -2.85
CA PHE A 356 -13.10 15.27 -3.59
C PHE A 356 -14.32 16.17 -3.68
N SER A 357 -14.59 16.99 -2.67
CA SER A 357 -15.62 18.03 -2.73
C SER A 357 -15.31 19.07 -3.80
N LEU A 358 -14.05 19.52 -3.89
CA LEU A 358 -13.58 20.42 -4.94
C LEU A 358 -13.76 19.79 -6.33
N PHE A 359 -13.35 18.53 -6.52
CA PHE A 359 -13.51 17.87 -7.81
C PHE A 359 -14.98 17.70 -8.21
N ARG A 360 -15.87 17.41 -7.26
CA ARG A 360 -17.31 17.27 -7.51
C ARG A 360 -18.01 18.59 -7.83
N SER A 361 -17.51 19.72 -7.34
CA SER A 361 -18.06 21.04 -7.67
C SER A 361 -17.69 21.51 -9.08
N LEU A 362 -16.72 20.86 -9.74
CA LEU A 362 -16.32 21.22 -11.10
C LEU A 362 -17.45 21.00 -12.13
N PRO A 363 -17.55 21.89 -13.13
CA PRO A 363 -18.62 21.84 -14.12
C PRO A 363 -18.57 20.58 -14.98
N GLY A 364 -19.72 19.94 -15.18
CA GLY A 364 -19.86 18.81 -16.07
C GLY A 364 -19.68 19.18 -17.55
N LEU A 365 -19.43 18.18 -18.40
CA LEU A 365 -19.21 18.36 -19.85
C LEU A 365 -20.35 19.09 -20.60
N GLN A 366 -21.57 19.03 -20.06
CA GLN A 366 -22.79 19.60 -20.67
C GLN A 366 -23.15 20.99 -20.17
N THR A 367 -22.37 21.52 -19.24
CA THR A 367 -22.60 22.87 -18.70
C THR A 367 -21.96 23.92 -19.60
N GLY A 368 -22.60 25.08 -19.74
CA GLY A 368 -22.07 26.23 -20.49
C GLY A 368 -21.06 27.08 -19.71
N ALA A 369 -20.66 26.67 -18.52
CA ALA A 369 -19.75 27.41 -17.63
C ALA A 369 -18.32 27.45 -18.22
N GLU A 370 -17.57 28.55 -18.02
CA GLU A 370 -16.21 28.71 -18.54
C GLU A 370 -15.16 28.12 -17.58
N SER A 371 -14.73 26.87 -17.84
CA SER A 371 -13.72 26.22 -17.00
C SER A 371 -12.68 25.46 -17.82
N THR A 372 -11.43 25.46 -17.33
CA THR A 372 -10.34 24.65 -17.86
C THR A 372 -10.46 23.17 -17.50
N HIS A 373 -11.32 22.84 -16.53
CA HIS A 373 -11.56 21.50 -16.02
C HIS A 373 -13.01 21.08 -16.28
N ARG A 374 -13.21 19.87 -16.78
CA ARG A 374 -14.54 19.28 -16.96
C ARG A 374 -14.71 18.00 -16.19
N ARG A 375 -15.83 17.87 -15.48
CA ARG A 375 -16.16 16.66 -14.72
C ARG A 375 -16.99 15.68 -15.55
N VAL A 376 -16.74 14.39 -15.34
CA VAL A 376 -17.57 13.28 -15.80
C VAL A 376 -17.66 12.21 -14.70
N ASP A 377 -18.77 11.49 -14.65
CA ASP A 377 -19.04 10.38 -13.73
C ASP A 377 -19.67 9.20 -14.50
N SER A 378 -19.97 8.09 -13.82
CA SER A 378 -20.50 6.88 -14.48
C SER A 378 -21.82 7.12 -15.20
N THR A 379 -22.64 8.08 -14.73
CA THR A 379 -23.92 8.42 -15.34
C THR A 379 -23.78 9.34 -16.54
N THR A 380 -22.81 10.25 -16.51
CA THR A 380 -22.55 11.26 -17.56
C THR A 380 -21.51 10.81 -18.57
N ALA A 381 -20.85 9.67 -18.37
CA ALA A 381 -19.84 9.08 -19.26
C ALA A 381 -20.31 8.92 -20.71
N VAL A 382 -21.60 8.66 -20.92
CA VAL A 382 -22.23 8.57 -22.26
C VAL A 382 -22.14 9.87 -23.07
N SER A 383 -21.91 10.98 -22.38
CA SER A 383 -21.87 12.34 -22.95
C SER A 383 -20.44 12.83 -23.21
N LEU A 384 -19.45 11.92 -23.11
CA LEU A 384 -18.05 12.20 -23.40
C LEU A 384 -17.87 12.79 -24.80
N ARG A 385 -17.09 13.85 -24.89
CA ARG A 385 -16.77 14.58 -26.13
C ARG A 385 -15.32 15.04 -26.14
N ALA A 386 -14.86 15.54 -27.30
CA ALA A 386 -13.57 16.23 -27.40
C ALA A 386 -13.56 17.52 -26.55
N PRO A 387 -12.38 17.96 -26.06
CA PRO A 387 -12.25 19.22 -25.33
C PRO A 387 -12.59 20.41 -26.24
N HIS A 388 -13.32 21.39 -25.70
CA HIS A 388 -13.53 22.67 -26.35
C HIS A 388 -12.34 23.61 -26.10
N THR A 389 -12.27 24.73 -26.84
CA THR A 389 -11.23 25.75 -26.63
C THR A 389 -11.18 26.21 -25.18
N GLY A 390 -10.01 26.10 -24.54
CA GLY A 390 -9.80 26.46 -23.14
C GLY A 390 -9.95 25.29 -22.14
N GLU A 391 -10.55 24.18 -22.55
CA GLU A 391 -10.64 22.97 -21.74
C GLU A 391 -9.35 22.15 -21.85
N THR A 392 -8.79 21.78 -20.71
CA THR A 392 -7.45 21.15 -20.63
C THR A 392 -7.45 19.84 -19.87
N SER A 393 -8.27 19.73 -18.82
CA SER A 393 -8.28 18.61 -17.89
C SER A 393 -9.66 17.96 -17.81
N LEU A 394 -9.70 16.62 -17.95
CA LEU A 394 -10.88 15.82 -17.69
C LEU A 394 -10.77 15.21 -16.28
N VAL A 395 -11.73 15.54 -15.43
CA VAL A 395 -11.84 15.07 -14.05
C VAL A 395 -12.91 13.98 -14.00
N ILE A 396 -12.52 12.76 -13.69
CA ILE A 396 -13.37 11.58 -13.67
C ILE A 396 -13.66 11.22 -12.21
N ASP A 397 -14.90 11.41 -11.78
CA ASP A 397 -15.37 10.84 -10.52
C ASP A 397 -15.51 9.34 -10.72
N ALA A 398 -14.57 8.57 -10.17
CA ALA A 398 -14.53 7.13 -10.35
C ALA A 398 -15.61 6.41 -9.52
N SER A 399 -16.32 7.13 -8.64
CA SER A 399 -17.41 6.54 -7.88
C SER A 399 -18.53 6.06 -8.81
N GLY A 400 -18.96 4.82 -8.59
CA GLY A 400 -20.02 4.18 -9.40
C GLY A 400 -19.56 3.63 -10.75
N PHE A 401 -18.27 3.68 -11.10
CA PHE A 401 -17.73 2.87 -12.19
C PHE A 401 -17.44 1.44 -11.71
N GLU A 402 -17.59 0.47 -12.61
CA GLU A 402 -17.13 -0.91 -12.36
C GLU A 402 -15.61 -0.93 -12.16
N PRO A 403 -15.07 -1.81 -11.29
CA PRO A 403 -13.62 -1.92 -11.07
C PRO A 403 -12.84 -2.31 -12.33
N GLU A 404 -13.46 -3.09 -13.22
CA GLU A 404 -12.88 -3.56 -14.49
C GLU A 404 -13.96 -3.77 -15.57
N GLY A 405 -13.56 -4.10 -16.80
CA GLY A 405 -14.46 -4.32 -17.93
C GLY A 405 -14.76 -3.07 -18.77
N GLU A 406 -15.74 -3.15 -19.66
CA GLU A 406 -16.00 -2.11 -20.67
C GLU A 406 -16.56 -0.80 -20.10
N LEU A 407 -17.17 -0.88 -18.90
CA LEU A 407 -17.78 0.24 -18.20
C LEU A 407 -16.90 0.79 -17.08
N CYS A 408 -15.61 0.46 -17.03
CA CYS A 408 -14.70 0.99 -16.01
C CYS A 408 -14.13 2.36 -16.40
N ALA A 409 -13.69 3.13 -15.39
CA ALA A 409 -13.11 4.47 -15.58
C ALA A 409 -11.83 4.44 -16.45
N ALA A 410 -11.03 3.37 -16.39
CA ALA A 410 -9.83 3.23 -17.21
C ALA A 410 -10.15 3.18 -18.72
N ARG A 411 -11.26 2.52 -19.11
CA ARG A 411 -11.72 2.51 -20.52
C ARG A 411 -12.23 3.88 -20.95
N LEU A 412 -12.89 4.62 -20.05
CA LEU A 412 -13.31 5.99 -20.32
C LEU A 412 -12.10 6.91 -20.56
N LEU A 413 -11.05 6.80 -19.74
CA LEU A 413 -9.79 7.53 -19.90
C LEU A 413 -9.20 7.32 -21.30
N VAL A 414 -9.10 6.06 -21.75
CA VAL A 414 -8.59 5.75 -23.10
C VAL A 414 -9.45 6.38 -24.20
N LYS A 415 -10.78 6.29 -24.08
CA LYS A 415 -11.71 6.93 -25.04
C LYS A 415 -11.53 8.45 -25.06
N ALA A 416 -11.38 9.07 -23.90
CA ALA A 416 -11.18 10.51 -23.77
C ALA A 416 -9.84 10.95 -24.37
N HIS A 417 -8.77 10.18 -24.18
CA HIS A 417 -7.48 10.44 -24.82
C HIS A 417 -7.57 10.42 -26.34
N ALA A 418 -8.28 9.44 -26.91
CA ALA A 418 -8.52 9.36 -28.35
C ALA A 418 -9.31 10.57 -28.89
N LEU A 419 -10.14 11.21 -28.05
CA LEU A 419 -10.89 12.42 -28.39
C LEU A 419 -10.08 13.73 -28.20
N GLY A 420 -8.83 13.66 -27.74
CA GLY A 420 -7.94 14.82 -27.63
C GLY A 420 -7.66 15.30 -26.20
N TRP A 421 -8.25 14.68 -25.17
CA TRP A 421 -7.89 15.00 -23.78
C TRP A 421 -6.47 14.51 -23.47
N ARG A 422 -5.72 15.28 -22.68
CA ARG A 422 -4.33 14.95 -22.32
C ARG A 422 -4.05 14.97 -20.82
N ARG A 423 -4.82 15.73 -20.04
CA ARG A 423 -4.72 15.74 -18.58
C ARG A 423 -5.93 15.06 -17.97
N PHE A 424 -5.67 14.10 -17.09
CA PHE A 424 -6.70 13.29 -16.45
C PHE A 424 -6.51 13.32 -14.94
N ILE A 425 -7.59 13.57 -14.22
CA ILE A 425 -7.65 13.40 -12.77
C ILE A 425 -8.75 12.38 -12.48
N LEU A 426 -8.40 11.23 -11.90
CA LEU A 426 -9.37 10.24 -11.45
C LEU A 426 -9.39 10.31 -9.92
N PHE A 427 -10.57 10.44 -9.31
CA PHE A 427 -10.70 10.56 -7.87
C PHE A 427 -11.83 9.69 -7.32
N ASP A 428 -11.81 9.45 -6.00
CA ASP A 428 -12.68 8.47 -5.31
C ASP A 428 -12.59 7.07 -5.96
N LEU A 429 -11.36 6.67 -6.30
CA LEU A 429 -11.05 5.30 -6.74
C LEU A 429 -11.27 4.32 -5.58
N ARG A 430 -11.93 3.20 -5.86
CA ARG A 430 -12.25 2.14 -4.89
C ARG A 430 -11.92 0.76 -5.45
N GLY A 431 -10.64 0.53 -5.70
CA GLY A 431 -10.14 -0.68 -6.36
C GLY A 431 -10.29 -0.66 -7.89
N GLY A 432 -10.45 0.52 -8.50
CA GLY A 432 -10.51 0.64 -9.96
C GLY A 432 -9.20 0.23 -10.62
N ARG A 433 -9.23 -0.79 -11.48
CA ARG A 433 -8.05 -1.44 -12.06
C ARG A 433 -7.65 -0.80 -13.40
N PHE A 434 -6.42 -1.08 -13.85
CA PHE A 434 -5.95 -0.80 -15.21
C PHE A 434 -5.86 0.68 -15.61
N ALA A 435 -5.86 1.65 -14.69
CA ALA A 435 -5.69 3.05 -15.08
C ALA A 435 -4.36 3.25 -15.83
N GLY A 436 -4.40 3.99 -16.94
CA GLY A 436 -3.26 4.17 -17.86
C GLY A 436 -3.05 3.02 -18.86
N CYS A 437 -3.74 1.89 -18.72
CA CYS A 437 -3.66 0.78 -19.69
C CYS A 437 -4.40 1.10 -20.99
N GLY A 438 -3.82 0.72 -22.12
CA GLY A 438 -4.49 0.78 -23.43
C GLY A 438 -4.47 2.14 -24.12
N LEU A 439 -3.73 3.13 -23.60
CA LEU A 439 -3.52 4.42 -24.27
C LEU A 439 -2.68 4.29 -25.55
N GLY A 440 -1.91 3.22 -25.69
CA GLY A 440 -1.06 2.95 -26.83
C GLY A 440 0.28 3.70 -26.79
N PRO A 441 1.09 3.60 -27.86
CA PRO A 441 2.34 4.36 -27.98
C PRO A 441 2.07 5.85 -28.24
N ALA A 442 3.09 6.68 -28.03
CA ALA A 442 3.08 8.12 -28.31
C ALA A 442 2.11 8.91 -27.42
N THR A 443 2.17 8.61 -26.13
CA THR A 443 1.37 9.25 -25.06
C THR A 443 2.23 10.14 -24.17
N ASP A 444 3.39 10.58 -24.68
CA ASP A 444 4.37 11.38 -23.93
C ASP A 444 3.83 12.77 -23.52
N ASP A 445 2.69 13.19 -24.07
CA ASP A 445 1.93 14.40 -23.73
C ASP A 445 0.78 14.17 -22.74
N ALA A 446 0.51 12.91 -22.36
CA ALA A 446 -0.56 12.56 -21.44
C ALA A 446 -0.08 12.50 -19.98
N ARG A 447 -0.83 13.15 -19.08
CA ARG A 447 -0.61 13.10 -17.63
C ARG A 447 -1.87 12.63 -16.91
N ILE A 448 -1.70 11.68 -15.99
CA ILE A 448 -2.78 11.03 -15.25
C ILE A 448 -2.48 11.10 -13.75
N GLU A 449 -3.43 11.62 -12.98
CA GLU A 449 -3.33 11.71 -11.52
C GLU A 449 -4.46 10.89 -10.89
N LEU A 450 -4.10 10.00 -9.97
CA LEU A 450 -5.02 9.06 -9.32
C LEU A 450 -5.12 9.39 -7.82
N PHE A 451 -6.34 9.67 -7.36
CA PHE A 451 -6.67 9.90 -5.95
C PHE A 451 -7.69 8.86 -5.43
N GLY A 452 -7.51 8.44 -4.17
CA GLY A 452 -8.27 7.35 -3.55
C GLY A 452 -7.46 6.06 -3.55
N ASP A 453 -8.14 4.93 -3.72
CA ASP A 453 -7.54 3.60 -3.68
C ASP A 453 -7.55 2.96 -5.09
N PRO A 454 -6.51 3.19 -5.91
CA PRO A 454 -6.40 2.53 -7.21
C PRO A 454 -6.18 1.02 -7.04
N GLY A 455 -6.80 0.20 -7.89
CA GLY A 455 -6.66 -1.26 -7.86
C GLY A 455 -5.43 -1.77 -8.63
N ASP A 456 -5.35 -3.07 -8.85
CA ASP A 456 -4.25 -3.71 -9.58
C ASP A 456 -4.01 -3.19 -11.02
N TYR A 457 -2.80 -3.48 -11.54
CA TYR A 457 -2.40 -3.27 -12.94
C TYR A 457 -2.37 -1.81 -13.41
N ILE A 458 -2.31 -0.84 -12.50
CA ILE A 458 -2.09 0.57 -12.88
C ILE A 458 -0.82 0.70 -13.70
N ALA A 459 -0.85 1.54 -14.73
CA ALA A 459 0.26 1.78 -15.66
C ALA A 459 0.77 0.53 -16.39
N SER A 460 0.03 -0.59 -16.38
CA SER A 460 0.43 -1.79 -17.11
C SER A 460 0.46 -1.51 -18.62
N GLY A 461 1.58 -1.86 -19.25
CA GLY A 461 1.83 -1.62 -20.67
C GLY A 461 1.91 -0.15 -21.08
N MET A 462 2.03 0.79 -20.13
CA MET A 462 2.16 2.22 -20.42
C MET A 462 3.41 2.49 -21.29
N ASP A 463 3.27 3.39 -22.27
CA ASP A 463 4.26 3.62 -23.33
C ASP A 463 4.35 5.11 -23.71
N GLY A 464 4.69 5.95 -22.73
CA GLY A 464 4.91 7.40 -22.91
C GLY A 464 4.44 8.25 -21.75
N ALA A 465 3.19 8.02 -21.31
CA ALA A 465 2.51 8.87 -20.33
C ALA A 465 3.24 9.04 -18.98
N GLU A 466 2.90 10.14 -18.30
CA GLU A 466 3.19 10.35 -16.89
C GLU A 466 1.97 9.95 -16.05
N LEU A 467 2.15 9.06 -15.07
CA LEU A 467 1.11 8.66 -14.14
C LEU A 467 1.58 8.87 -12.70
N ILE A 468 0.77 9.56 -11.91
CA ILE A 468 1.03 9.87 -10.50
C ILE A 468 -0.07 9.23 -9.65
N VAL A 469 0.34 8.41 -8.69
CA VAL A 469 -0.53 7.84 -7.67
C VAL A 469 -0.34 8.63 -6.38
N HIS A 470 -1.39 9.34 -5.98
CA HIS A 470 -1.44 10.01 -4.68
C HIS A 470 -1.79 8.98 -3.62
N GLY A 471 -0.78 8.49 -2.91
CA GLY A 471 -0.88 7.42 -1.91
C GLY A 471 -0.32 6.10 -2.41
N ASP A 472 -0.85 5.01 -1.87
CA ASP A 472 -0.37 3.66 -2.10
C ASP A 472 -0.94 3.07 -3.39
N ALA A 473 -0.19 2.15 -3.98
CA ALA A 473 -0.61 1.41 -5.17
C ALA A 473 -0.57 -0.10 -4.91
N GLN A 474 -1.41 -0.82 -5.64
CA GLN A 474 -1.63 -2.24 -5.45
C GLN A 474 -0.63 -3.14 -6.20
N ASP A 475 -1.02 -4.39 -6.47
CA ASP A 475 -0.21 -5.38 -7.11
C ASP A 475 -0.10 -5.13 -8.62
N GLN A 476 0.97 -5.66 -9.22
CA GLN A 476 1.22 -5.63 -10.68
C GLN A 476 1.25 -4.23 -11.31
N VAL A 477 1.48 -3.21 -10.49
CA VAL A 477 1.64 -1.83 -10.96
C VAL A 477 2.85 -1.76 -11.90
N GLY A 478 2.66 -1.14 -13.07
CA GLY A 478 3.67 -0.99 -14.10
C GLY A 478 4.12 -2.30 -14.74
N GLN A 479 3.31 -3.36 -14.69
CA GLN A 479 3.59 -4.59 -15.42
C GLN A 479 3.86 -4.28 -16.90
N ILE A 480 4.90 -4.87 -17.47
CA ILE A 480 5.35 -4.68 -18.86
C ILE A 480 5.48 -3.20 -19.29
N LEU A 481 5.69 -2.27 -18.35
CA LEU A 481 5.90 -0.83 -18.60
C LEU A 481 7.03 -0.62 -19.61
N LYS A 482 6.78 0.14 -20.68
CA LYS A 482 7.75 0.31 -21.77
C LYS A 482 8.59 1.56 -21.63
N ARG A 483 7.95 2.70 -21.41
CA ARG A 483 8.56 4.02 -21.18
C ARG A 483 7.53 4.95 -20.53
N GLY A 484 7.97 6.14 -20.14
CA GLY A 484 7.15 7.13 -19.45
C GLY A 484 7.61 7.29 -18.00
N LYS A 485 6.81 8.00 -17.20
CA LYS A 485 7.12 8.29 -15.80
C LYS A 485 6.01 7.80 -14.89
N LEU A 486 6.37 7.08 -13.84
CA LEU A 486 5.43 6.58 -12.84
C LEU A 486 5.89 7.04 -11.45
N VAL A 487 5.03 7.75 -10.73
CA VAL A 487 5.32 8.28 -9.39
C VAL A 487 4.28 7.76 -8.41
N ILE A 488 4.72 7.22 -7.28
CA ILE A 488 3.87 6.63 -6.26
C ILE A 488 4.23 7.24 -4.91
N HIS A 489 3.27 7.96 -4.31
CA HIS A 489 3.45 8.68 -3.04
C HIS A 489 3.21 7.80 -1.79
N GLY A 490 3.17 6.48 -1.95
CA GLY A 490 3.02 5.49 -0.88
C GLY A 490 3.80 4.21 -1.18
N ASP A 491 3.32 3.10 -0.64
CA ASP A 491 3.84 1.75 -0.85
C ASP A 491 3.29 1.12 -2.14
N VAL A 492 3.95 0.06 -2.62
CA VAL A 492 3.51 -0.74 -3.77
C VAL A 492 3.38 -2.22 -3.42
N GLY A 493 2.37 -2.87 -4.01
CA GLY A 493 2.08 -4.28 -3.82
C GLY A 493 3.04 -5.25 -4.50
N GLN A 494 2.63 -6.52 -4.53
CA GLN A 494 3.33 -7.67 -5.09
C GLN A 494 3.59 -7.49 -6.59
N THR A 495 4.70 -8.04 -7.07
CA THR A 495 5.04 -8.12 -8.51
C THR A 495 5.04 -6.77 -9.24
N PHE A 496 5.34 -5.69 -8.51
CA PHE A 496 5.58 -4.36 -9.04
C PHE A 496 6.60 -4.40 -10.19
N LEU A 497 6.29 -3.79 -11.33
CA LEU A 497 7.12 -3.77 -12.55
C LEU A 497 7.46 -5.16 -13.11
N TYR A 498 6.58 -6.16 -12.92
CA TYR A 498 6.72 -7.48 -13.54
C TYR A 498 6.97 -7.33 -15.05
N GLY A 499 8.08 -7.86 -15.54
CA GLY A 499 8.39 -7.88 -16.97
C GLY A 499 8.58 -6.51 -17.62
N ALA A 500 8.75 -5.43 -16.84
CA ALA A 500 8.96 -4.08 -17.35
C ALA A 500 10.12 -4.01 -18.36
N LYS A 501 10.00 -3.14 -19.36
CA LYS A 501 10.98 -2.92 -20.44
C LYS A 501 11.76 -1.61 -20.28
N GLY A 502 11.20 -0.65 -19.56
CA GLY A 502 11.76 0.69 -19.39
C GLY A 502 10.90 1.56 -18.48
N GLY A 503 11.11 2.87 -18.57
CA GLY A 503 10.43 3.88 -17.75
C GLY A 503 11.29 4.41 -16.60
N SER A 504 10.93 5.60 -16.12
CA SER A 504 11.49 6.23 -14.92
C SER A 504 10.44 6.15 -13.81
N VAL A 505 10.75 5.42 -12.74
CA VAL A 505 9.76 5.06 -11.71
C VAL A 505 10.26 5.45 -10.33
N TYR A 506 9.39 6.08 -9.54
CA TYR A 506 9.72 6.62 -8.22
C TYR A 506 8.66 6.19 -7.19
N VAL A 507 9.11 5.59 -6.09
CA VAL A 507 8.27 5.10 -5.00
C VAL A 507 8.71 5.74 -3.68
N LEU A 508 7.80 6.44 -3.02
CA LEU A 508 8.06 7.05 -1.71
C LEU A 508 8.22 5.99 -0.61
N GLY A 509 7.40 4.95 -0.67
CA GLY A 509 7.35 3.89 0.33
C GLY A 509 8.18 2.67 -0.03
N SER A 510 7.73 1.53 0.47
CA SER A 510 8.30 0.21 0.27
C SER A 510 7.58 -0.55 -0.84
N ALA A 511 8.23 -1.58 -1.36
CA ALA A 511 7.62 -2.59 -2.20
C ALA A 511 7.44 -3.90 -1.44
N ALA A 512 6.36 -4.63 -1.73
CA ALA A 512 6.13 -5.97 -1.20
C ALA A 512 7.07 -7.01 -1.86
N GLY A 513 6.57 -8.20 -2.21
CA GLY A 513 7.37 -9.26 -2.81
C GLY A 513 7.57 -9.08 -4.33
N ARG A 514 8.74 -9.54 -4.81
CA ARG A 514 9.10 -9.69 -6.23
C ARG A 514 9.03 -8.40 -7.09
N PRO A 515 9.44 -7.23 -6.58
CA PRO A 515 9.55 -6.05 -7.44
C PRO A 515 10.61 -6.29 -8.54
N LEU A 516 10.33 -5.83 -9.77
CA LEU A 516 11.17 -5.95 -10.95
C LEU A 516 11.43 -7.39 -11.45
N ILE A 517 10.63 -8.36 -11.01
CA ILE A 517 10.78 -9.74 -11.49
C ILE A 517 10.65 -9.80 -13.03
N ASN A 518 11.59 -10.49 -13.68
CA ASN A 518 11.67 -10.61 -15.14
C ASN A 518 11.76 -9.29 -15.92
N ALA A 519 12.06 -8.17 -15.27
CA ALA A 519 12.24 -6.90 -15.96
C ALA A 519 13.51 -6.94 -16.83
N VAL A 520 13.45 -6.30 -18.00
CA VAL A 520 14.47 -6.33 -19.05
C VAL A 520 14.67 -4.95 -19.65
N GLY A 521 15.73 -4.75 -20.43
CA GLY A 521 15.94 -3.48 -21.13
C GLY A 521 16.42 -2.38 -20.19
N LYS A 522 15.68 -1.28 -20.07
CA LYS A 522 16.15 -0.04 -19.43
C LYS A 522 15.25 0.56 -18.33
N PRO A 523 14.60 -0.24 -17.44
CA PRO A 523 13.86 0.32 -16.32
C PRO A 523 14.81 1.06 -15.37
N ARG A 524 14.39 2.23 -14.88
CA ARG A 524 15.16 3.08 -13.96
C ARG A 524 14.27 3.38 -12.76
N VAL A 525 14.56 2.77 -11.62
CA VAL A 525 13.62 2.73 -10.49
C VAL A 525 14.27 3.26 -9.22
N VAL A 526 13.57 4.10 -8.48
CA VAL A 526 13.95 4.54 -7.13
C VAL A 526 12.90 4.08 -6.13
N ILE A 527 13.31 3.33 -5.12
CA ILE A 527 12.47 2.88 -4.01
C ILE A 527 13.08 3.43 -2.73
N ASN A 528 12.36 4.32 -2.04
CA ASN A 528 12.90 4.95 -0.85
C ASN A 528 12.83 4.05 0.39
N GLY A 529 11.75 3.28 0.53
CA GLY A 529 11.57 2.30 1.59
C GLY A 529 12.44 1.06 1.39
N THR A 530 11.84 -0.09 1.69
CA THR A 530 12.46 -1.40 1.52
C THR A 530 11.77 -2.23 0.43
N CYS A 531 12.32 -3.40 0.13
CA CYS A 531 11.65 -4.45 -0.65
C CYS A 531 11.63 -5.71 0.21
N LEU A 532 10.46 -6.28 0.49
CA LEU A 532 10.36 -7.35 1.48
C LEU A 532 11.17 -8.59 1.09
N ASP A 533 11.07 -9.04 -0.17
CA ASP A 533 11.93 -10.08 -0.71
C ASP A 533 11.92 -10.10 -2.26
N TYR A 534 12.86 -10.83 -2.86
CA TYR A 534 12.98 -11.07 -4.31
C TYR A 534 13.11 -9.80 -5.18
N LEU A 535 13.79 -8.76 -4.69
CA LEU A 535 14.02 -7.56 -5.50
C LEU A 535 14.91 -7.90 -6.71
N ALA A 536 14.40 -7.61 -7.91
CA ALA A 536 15.05 -7.82 -9.20
C ALA A 536 15.42 -9.30 -9.44
N GLU A 537 14.51 -10.20 -9.10
CA GLU A 537 14.59 -11.61 -9.49
C GLU A 537 14.50 -11.78 -11.01
N SER A 538 15.38 -12.59 -11.60
CA SER A 538 15.49 -12.81 -13.05
C SER A 538 15.60 -11.49 -13.83
N PHE A 539 16.33 -10.51 -13.29
CA PHE A 539 16.53 -9.23 -13.95
C PHE A 539 17.50 -9.37 -15.13
N MET A 540 17.09 -8.94 -16.31
CA MET A 540 17.85 -9.10 -17.57
C MET A 540 18.01 -7.74 -18.24
N ALA A 541 18.46 -6.75 -17.48
CA ALA A 541 18.46 -5.36 -17.91
C ALA A 541 19.80 -4.87 -18.49
N GLY A 542 20.75 -5.76 -18.82
CA GLY A 542 22.04 -5.37 -19.42
C GLY A 542 22.93 -4.50 -18.50
N ASP A 543 24.01 -3.93 -19.02
CA ASP A 543 24.90 -3.07 -18.21
C ASP A 543 24.31 -1.65 -18.06
N PRO A 544 24.05 -1.14 -16.84
CA PRO A 544 23.57 0.22 -16.63
C PRO A 544 24.42 1.31 -17.29
N LEU A 545 25.75 1.14 -17.32
CA LEU A 545 26.66 2.11 -17.94
C LEU A 545 26.63 2.05 -19.48
N ALA A 546 26.06 0.99 -20.05
CA ALA A 546 25.79 0.83 -21.48
C ALA A 546 24.30 1.04 -21.82
N GLY A 547 23.55 1.73 -20.96
CA GLY A 547 22.13 2.05 -21.18
C GLY A 547 21.14 1.00 -20.69
N GLY A 548 21.61 0.00 -19.95
CA GLY A 548 20.80 -0.98 -19.25
C GLY A 548 20.00 -0.41 -18.07
N GLY A 549 19.14 -1.23 -17.49
CA GLY A 549 18.28 -0.88 -16.37
C GLY A 549 18.90 -1.11 -14.99
N PHE A 550 18.40 -0.38 -14.00
CA PHE A 550 18.84 -0.47 -12.61
C PHE A 550 17.73 -0.08 -11.64
N ALA A 551 17.93 -0.46 -10.37
CA ALA A 551 17.14 0.00 -9.24
C ALA A 551 18.01 0.73 -8.21
N ILE A 552 17.46 1.72 -7.52
CA ILE A 552 18.03 2.35 -6.34
C ILE A 552 17.15 2.00 -5.16
N LEU A 553 17.74 1.48 -4.07
CA LEU A 553 17.03 1.14 -2.83
C LEU A 553 17.63 1.94 -1.67
N ASN A 554 16.85 2.84 -1.06
CA ASN A 554 17.38 3.78 -0.05
C ASN A 554 17.25 3.30 1.41
N GLY A 555 16.30 2.42 1.73
CA GLY A 555 16.16 1.84 3.07
C GLY A 555 15.77 2.83 4.16
N ILE A 556 14.89 3.78 3.86
CA ILE A 556 14.45 4.85 4.78
C ILE A 556 12.94 4.84 4.97
N ALA A 557 12.47 5.34 6.10
CA ALA A 557 11.04 5.50 6.37
C ALA A 557 10.77 6.82 7.08
N PHE A 558 9.51 7.24 7.04
CA PHE A 558 9.02 8.37 7.81
C PHE A 558 8.36 7.85 9.07
N ASP A 559 8.65 8.48 10.20
CA ASP A 559 7.88 8.25 11.41
C ASP A 559 6.52 9.00 11.34
N GLU A 560 5.74 8.84 12.39
CA GLU A 560 4.44 9.49 12.52
C GLU A 560 4.52 11.03 12.52
N ASN A 561 5.65 11.63 12.88
CA ASN A 561 5.87 13.07 12.90
C ASN A 561 6.46 13.60 11.59
N GLY A 562 6.54 12.75 10.56
CA GLY A 562 7.12 13.12 9.28
C GLY A 562 8.65 13.25 9.32
N GLN A 563 9.31 12.71 10.34
CA GLN A 563 10.78 12.68 10.40
C GLN A 563 11.34 11.46 9.69
N LEU A 564 12.40 11.69 8.92
CA LEU A 564 13.06 10.65 8.17
C LEU A 564 14.06 9.86 9.04
N HIS A 565 13.82 8.56 9.18
CA HIS A 565 14.70 7.63 9.88
C HIS A 565 15.19 6.50 8.98
N GLU A 566 16.24 5.85 9.44
CA GLU A 566 16.89 4.72 8.77
C GLU A 566 16.18 3.42 9.16
N LEU A 567 15.93 2.55 8.19
CA LEU A 567 15.48 1.20 8.51
C LEU A 567 16.65 0.38 9.09
N PRO A 568 16.40 -0.58 10.01
CA PRO A 568 17.44 -1.42 10.58
C PRO A 568 18.27 -2.17 9.51
N THR A 569 17.61 -2.55 8.42
CA THR A 569 18.25 -3.04 7.20
C THR A 569 17.53 -2.43 6.00
N PRO A 570 18.24 -2.02 4.93
CA PRO A 570 17.59 -1.55 3.72
C PRO A 570 16.86 -2.68 2.98
N TYR A 571 17.24 -3.94 3.21
CA TYR A 571 16.63 -5.12 2.60
C TYR A 571 16.58 -6.30 3.59
N PRO A 572 15.39 -6.74 4.04
CA PRO A 572 15.25 -7.82 5.03
C PRO A 572 15.25 -9.23 4.41
N GLY A 573 14.94 -9.35 3.11
CA GLY A 573 14.79 -10.64 2.43
C GLY A 573 16.10 -11.40 2.21
N GLY A 574 15.97 -12.64 1.74
CA GLY A 574 17.10 -13.54 1.45
C GLY A 574 17.46 -13.63 -0.04
N ASN A 575 16.63 -13.11 -0.93
CA ASN A 575 16.71 -13.38 -2.37
C ASN A 575 16.96 -12.11 -3.21
N LEU A 576 17.91 -11.28 -2.80
CA LEU A 576 18.27 -10.07 -3.52
C LEU A 576 18.95 -10.44 -4.84
N PHE A 577 18.45 -9.84 -5.93
CA PHE A 577 19.04 -9.98 -7.27
C PHE A 577 19.10 -11.43 -7.77
N SER A 578 18.11 -12.24 -7.32
CA SER A 578 18.07 -13.67 -7.58
C SER A 578 18.04 -14.00 -9.07
N LEU A 579 18.89 -14.89 -9.58
CA LEU A 579 18.90 -15.32 -10.99
C LEU A 579 19.05 -14.19 -12.02
N ALA A 580 19.53 -13.01 -11.61
CA ALA A 580 19.74 -11.89 -12.51
C ALA A 580 20.87 -12.20 -13.52
N SER A 581 20.66 -11.83 -14.78
CA SER A 581 21.68 -11.94 -15.84
C SER A 581 22.13 -10.58 -16.39
N GLY A 582 21.47 -9.49 -15.99
CA GLY A 582 21.89 -8.13 -16.28
C GLY A 582 21.18 -7.10 -15.40
N GLY A 583 21.75 -5.90 -15.35
CA GLY A 583 21.32 -4.76 -14.55
C GLY A 583 22.20 -4.54 -13.33
N ALA A 584 21.81 -3.59 -12.49
CA ALA A 584 22.41 -3.42 -11.17
C ALA A 584 21.38 -2.91 -10.16
N ILE A 585 21.68 -3.09 -8.88
CA ILE A 585 21.02 -2.38 -7.78
C ILE A 585 22.03 -1.45 -7.13
N TYR A 586 21.68 -0.19 -6.96
CA TYR A 586 22.41 0.78 -6.16
C TYR A 586 21.77 0.84 -4.78
N LEU A 587 22.36 0.11 -3.85
CA LEU A 587 21.85 -0.08 -2.49
C LEU A 587 22.47 0.95 -1.57
N ARG A 588 21.65 1.79 -0.95
CA ARG A 588 22.08 2.63 0.17
C ARG A 588 22.24 1.75 1.41
N ASP A 589 23.48 1.52 1.81
CA ASP A 589 23.79 0.70 2.98
C ASP A 589 25.10 1.14 3.66
N PRO A 590 25.08 2.32 4.32
CA PRO A 590 26.24 2.86 5.02
C PRO A 590 26.69 1.98 6.20
N ALA A 591 25.79 1.20 6.79
CA ALA A 591 26.09 0.28 7.89
C ALA A 591 26.62 -1.09 7.41
N ARG A 592 26.55 -1.37 6.10
CA ARG A 592 26.81 -2.69 5.51
C ARG A 592 25.96 -3.80 6.17
N ALA A 593 24.70 -3.48 6.47
CA ALA A 593 23.74 -4.39 7.07
C ALA A 593 23.34 -5.55 6.13
N VAL A 594 23.42 -5.34 4.82
CA VAL A 594 23.18 -6.39 3.82
C VAL A 594 24.49 -7.09 3.47
N ASP A 595 24.50 -8.41 3.63
CA ASP A 595 25.66 -9.26 3.38
C ASP A 595 25.47 -10.19 2.17
N GLY A 596 26.51 -10.96 1.85
CA GLY A 596 26.51 -11.86 0.68
C GLY A 596 25.51 -13.01 0.77
N THR A 597 25.03 -13.37 1.97
CA THR A 597 24.04 -14.47 2.16
C THR A 597 22.65 -14.08 1.68
N GLN A 598 22.40 -12.79 1.48
CA GLN A 598 21.15 -12.27 0.92
C GLN A 598 21.20 -12.16 -0.61
N LEU A 599 22.37 -12.35 -1.24
CA LEU A 599 22.54 -12.28 -2.69
C LEU A 599 22.37 -13.68 -3.30
N ASN A 600 21.56 -13.80 -4.34
CA ASN A 600 21.32 -15.09 -5.02
C ASN A 600 21.72 -15.01 -6.52
N GLY A 601 23.02 -14.96 -6.79
CA GLY A 601 23.55 -14.77 -8.16
C GLY A 601 24.04 -13.34 -8.46
N GLY A 602 24.15 -12.50 -7.42
CA GLY A 602 24.81 -11.21 -7.46
C GLY A 602 26.01 -11.14 -6.54
N ARG A 603 26.84 -10.11 -6.72
CA ARG A 603 27.92 -9.74 -5.80
C ARG A 603 27.94 -8.24 -5.55
N PHE A 604 28.51 -7.84 -4.42
CA PHE A 604 28.81 -6.43 -4.18
C PHE A 604 29.99 -5.96 -5.05
N ALA A 605 29.92 -4.72 -5.48
CA ALA A 605 30.96 -3.96 -6.13
C ALA A 605 30.97 -2.53 -5.57
N ASP A 606 32.13 -1.88 -5.66
CA ASP A 606 32.28 -0.49 -5.26
C ASP A 606 31.52 0.42 -6.23
N LEU A 607 30.99 1.52 -5.71
CA LEU A 607 30.35 2.54 -6.52
C LEU A 607 31.43 3.34 -7.26
N SER A 608 31.48 3.24 -8.59
CA SER A 608 32.39 4.07 -9.39
C SER A 608 31.85 5.50 -9.57
N SER A 609 32.72 6.43 -9.98
CA SER A 609 32.28 7.78 -10.35
C SER A 609 31.29 7.78 -11.52
N ALA A 610 31.41 6.84 -12.46
CA ALA A 610 30.49 6.71 -13.58
C ALA A 610 29.11 6.20 -13.12
N ASP A 611 29.08 5.26 -12.16
CA ASP A 611 27.85 4.82 -11.52
C ASP A 611 27.16 5.99 -10.78
N TRP A 612 27.93 6.81 -10.07
CA TRP A 612 27.38 7.97 -9.36
C TRP A 612 26.77 9.01 -10.30
N GLU A 613 27.49 9.39 -11.37
CA GLU A 613 26.97 10.32 -12.38
C GLU A 613 25.71 9.76 -13.07
N LEU A 614 25.59 8.43 -13.20
CA LEU A 614 24.39 7.79 -13.73
C LEU A 614 23.18 7.94 -12.78
N ILE A 615 23.35 7.72 -11.48
CA ILE A 615 22.22 7.68 -10.53
C ILE A 615 21.85 9.03 -9.92
N ARG A 616 22.80 9.98 -9.82
CA ARG A 616 22.58 11.30 -9.20
C ARG A 616 21.34 12.04 -9.75
N PRO A 617 21.07 12.08 -11.07
CA PRO A 617 19.86 12.74 -11.59
C PRO A 617 18.55 12.13 -11.09
N PHE A 618 18.50 10.82 -10.86
CA PHE A 618 17.31 10.14 -10.33
C PHE A 618 17.10 10.46 -8.86
N LEU A 619 18.18 10.59 -8.09
CA LEU A 619 18.09 11.03 -6.70
C LEU A 619 17.69 12.51 -6.58
N ALA A 620 18.08 13.37 -7.54
CA ALA A 620 17.62 14.75 -7.60
C ALA A 620 16.13 14.86 -7.96
N GLU A 621 15.64 14.05 -8.90
CA GLU A 621 14.21 13.97 -9.19
C GLU A 621 13.42 13.40 -7.99
N ASN A 622 14.00 12.42 -7.28
CA ASN A 622 13.43 11.89 -6.05
C ASN A 622 13.29 12.98 -4.96
N GLU A 623 14.27 13.86 -4.83
CA GLU A 623 14.19 15.03 -3.96
C GLU A 623 13.08 15.99 -4.42
N HIS A 624 12.95 16.26 -5.72
CA HIS A 624 11.89 17.11 -6.24
C HIS A 624 10.50 16.55 -5.94
N LEU A 625 10.28 15.26 -6.20
CA LEU A 625 9.00 14.58 -6.02
C LEU A 625 8.61 14.47 -4.54
N PHE A 626 9.53 13.99 -3.70
CA PHE A 626 9.22 13.59 -2.33
C PHE A 626 9.77 14.50 -1.24
N GLY A 627 10.71 15.39 -1.58
CA GLY A 627 11.44 16.25 -0.64
C GLY A 627 12.30 15.48 0.32
N ILE A 628 12.88 14.38 -0.14
CA ILE A 628 13.95 13.68 0.56
C ILE A 628 15.26 14.29 0.04
N PRO A 629 15.94 15.16 0.80
CA PRO A 629 17.12 15.85 0.30
C PRO A 629 18.23 14.86 -0.04
N LEU A 630 18.93 15.08 -1.16
CA LEU A 630 20.10 14.25 -1.51
C LEU A 630 21.16 14.28 -0.41
N SER A 631 21.34 15.43 0.25
CA SER A 631 22.22 15.58 1.41
C SER A 631 21.83 14.65 2.57
N ARG A 632 20.52 14.44 2.79
CA ARG A 632 20.02 13.54 3.82
C ARG A 632 20.24 12.08 3.45
N LEU A 633 20.13 11.72 2.17
CA LEU A 633 20.49 10.40 1.67
C LEU A 633 21.99 10.13 1.77
N LEU A 634 22.83 11.14 1.58
CA LEU A 634 24.29 11.03 1.74
C LEU A 634 24.77 11.16 3.19
N SER A 635 23.86 11.26 4.16
CA SER A 635 24.21 11.35 5.58
C SER A 635 23.94 10.04 6.31
N TRP A 636 24.79 9.71 7.28
CA TRP A 636 24.63 8.59 8.20
C TRP A 636 24.99 9.02 9.63
N GLN A 637 24.14 8.69 10.60
CA GLN A 637 24.30 9.10 12.01
C GLN A 637 24.58 10.61 12.19
N GLY A 638 23.91 11.44 11.39
CA GLY A 638 24.05 12.90 11.42
C GLY A 638 25.31 13.46 10.74
N SER A 639 26.18 12.61 10.19
CA SER A 639 27.39 13.03 9.49
C SER A 639 27.25 12.85 7.97
N PRO A 640 27.64 13.83 7.15
CA PRO A 640 27.70 13.67 5.70
C PRO A 640 28.83 12.72 5.32
N LEU A 641 28.57 11.85 4.34
CA LEU A 641 29.51 10.87 3.81
C LEU A 641 29.61 11.01 2.29
N PRO A 642 30.75 10.62 1.69
CA PRO A 642 30.86 10.56 0.24
C PRO A 642 29.97 9.44 -0.33
N PRO A 643 29.49 9.56 -1.59
CA PRO A 643 28.56 8.58 -2.18
C PRO A 643 29.03 7.13 -2.12
N GLU A 644 30.31 6.87 -2.35
CA GLU A 644 30.93 5.54 -2.31
C GLU A 644 31.00 4.91 -0.90
N ALA A 645 30.84 5.71 0.15
CA ALA A 645 30.71 5.21 1.52
C ALA A 645 29.25 4.91 1.91
N VAL A 646 28.29 5.43 1.14
CA VAL A 646 26.85 5.33 1.43
C VAL A 646 26.17 4.29 0.55
N TYR A 647 26.49 4.29 -0.75
CA TYR A 647 25.90 3.41 -1.74
C TYR A 647 26.89 2.32 -2.16
N ARG A 648 26.38 1.10 -2.29
CA ARG A 648 27.08 -0.05 -2.85
C ARG A 648 26.36 -0.51 -4.11
N LYS A 649 27.12 -1.03 -5.08
CA LYS A 649 26.56 -1.63 -6.28
C LYS A 649 26.38 -3.13 -6.04
N VAL A 650 25.21 -3.67 -6.37
CA VAL A 650 24.99 -5.10 -6.55
C VAL A 650 24.95 -5.35 -8.06
N GLU A 651 25.83 -6.21 -8.53
CA GLU A 651 25.93 -6.58 -9.94
C GLU A 651 25.99 -8.09 -10.13
N VAL A 652 25.74 -8.54 -11.36
CA VAL A 652 25.66 -9.98 -11.67
C VAL A 652 26.99 -10.66 -11.40
N GLU A 653 26.94 -11.78 -10.71
CA GLU A 653 28.11 -12.64 -10.57
C GLU A 653 28.32 -13.43 -11.87
N ARG A 654 29.40 -13.13 -12.60
CA ARG A 654 29.76 -13.86 -13.81
C ARG A 654 30.28 -15.24 -13.45
N LEU A 655 29.41 -16.26 -13.52
CA LEU A 655 29.81 -17.65 -13.35
C LEU A 655 30.79 -18.07 -14.46
N ALA A 656 31.92 -18.66 -14.07
CA ALA A 656 33.00 -19.05 -14.99
C ALA A 656 32.59 -20.07 -16.07
N VAL A 657 31.43 -20.72 -15.91
CA VAL A 657 30.91 -21.80 -16.78
C VAL A 657 30.14 -21.26 -18.00
N LEU A 658 29.84 -19.96 -18.05
CA LEU A 658 29.12 -19.30 -19.16
C LEU A 658 30.03 -18.58 -20.16
N LYS A 659 31.31 -19.00 -20.25
CA LYS A 659 32.28 -18.45 -21.22
C LYS A 659 32.40 -19.27 -22.49
#